data_AF-A0A358TXF7-F1
#
_entry.id   AF-A0A358TXF7-F1
#
_cell.length_a   1.000
_cell.length_b   1.000
_cell.length_c   1.000
_cell.angle_alpha   90.00
_cell.angle_beta   90.00
_cell.angle_gamma   90.00
#
_symmetry.space_group_name_H-M   'P 1'
#
loop_
_entity.id
_entity.type
_entity.pdbx_description
1 polymer ?
#
loop_
_entity_poly.entity_id
_entity_poly.type
_entity_poly.pdbx_seq_one_letter_code
_entity_poly.pdbx_strand_id
1 'polypeptide(L)'
;MSRLGEKRTDQRTALDQLKRDSTKLDRDLMNYAGDKGSLQQQTKQYEAHERDVKTKLKLSLNRNLLGELSAKDIEKTRLELKKTQDNLQLEGKRRVEERTKIEQKQLEAEQELQGLQEAKSNETNLLRGLEREIAEYEQQEQEIQGILQKFGFDFELRFDRERLRTAFSQLLKNLDQSLEEAVRIRDDSTESLTSLKNGRLHIPEEIISILANQDIQYDTGETYLRNQPLEIRQTMLARNPVLPYALILARENIELLAQSMNRMTMRRVIPIIAYEDLGVSLTSEDRFVQTSEGLSLVCLYEGRVFDNASLVKLEEELKQKQTEALEQYQHYSEERNEAVAKQAICGRFVYKAEYRYVLGKKLTASEKQLQTIQTRTDLLKMEKATLRTAQEELEQRIQEMKASLQKAQVAVETFETWMEQEGDYQTCRRKLAEIIEAITGSEGKKSELTASLDKLQAESGKLSLEIERTESASRDIRKKYISYQNAPEAELVEGTLEDLEARLRALKASYSGEIEQLEKRKTELQSECEKKEKEITKLGLLESDYHGVVYDEGTVEAIHAEINSLEALSRKRQQEEKKAVRDEGSADTARANALEEIKKLGAESPLSPEDIKGDFQERRYKLSRQHTKLLQEIELISRKISDYHKLMEQISSYSNGVSFEPVKGFRPEQDIKAQTRVLGEGYRSVETKNRTQTDALRNKYIGMKADYRERNTNISNIFKGLDLLWEKVDMDYDSYYYLYERMSLHKDKLRELIQLHENQLSNLERNKKDMIQQSLLHGMRFFEEIEWISDHSKVRLQGRSRPVQMLKIELSLDSSDAAGMRMKEYIEECILKVREETRAEKSEEDVKKAVAKLMYSRELLNVYLGNSNIPVKVFKIDLNMQNSSLKTWEDAVRENSGGEKFVVYFSVLSALMAYTRSRTLEAAGADEEKDSSVLVMDNPFGPISSEHLLNPLFEIAKKHRTQLICLSDLKQNSIMNCFNLIYMLKVRTSAIGSNEYLKFEELIRDENAIQNDEKLEKAIFRVSEAKQINLFD
;
A
#
# COMPACT_ATOMS: atom_id res chain seq x y z
N MET A 1 126.46 1.33 -89.23
CA MET A 1 125.95 1.47 -87.85
C MET A 1 126.27 2.83 -87.21
N SER A 2 127.50 3.37 -87.27
CA SER A 2 127.84 4.64 -86.56
C SER A 2 127.31 5.96 -87.18
N ARG A 3 127.10 6.07 -88.49
CA ARG A 3 126.47 7.26 -89.14
C ARG A 3 124.93 7.33 -89.00
N LEU A 4 124.30 6.28 -88.48
CA LEU A 4 122.85 6.22 -88.23
C LEU A 4 122.48 6.68 -86.79
N GLY A 5 123.48 6.92 -85.93
CA GLY A 5 123.30 7.35 -84.55
C GLY A 5 123.04 8.85 -84.38
N GLU A 6 123.80 9.71 -85.07
CA GLU A 6 123.69 11.17 -84.91
C GLU A 6 122.41 11.76 -85.55
N LYS A 7 121.86 11.14 -86.60
CA LYS A 7 120.55 11.54 -87.14
C LYS A 7 119.38 11.21 -86.21
N ARG A 8 119.55 10.28 -85.27
CA ARG A 8 118.53 9.86 -84.32
C ARG A 8 118.39 10.84 -83.14
N THR A 9 119.42 11.61 -82.80
CA THR A 9 119.41 12.50 -81.63
C THR A 9 118.73 13.84 -81.90
N ASP A 10 118.91 14.44 -83.07
CA ASP A 10 118.29 15.73 -83.41
C ASP A 10 116.78 15.60 -83.75
N GLN A 11 116.34 14.45 -84.29
CA GLN A 11 114.91 14.16 -84.46
C GLN A 11 114.19 13.89 -83.12
N ARG A 12 114.92 13.60 -82.03
CA ARG A 12 114.31 13.23 -80.74
C ARG A 12 113.91 14.44 -79.90
N THR A 13 114.66 15.53 -79.98
CA THR A 13 114.39 16.78 -79.23
C THR A 13 113.20 17.57 -79.81
N ALA A 14 113.04 17.60 -81.14
CA ALA A 14 111.85 18.18 -81.79
C ALA A 14 110.56 17.39 -81.49
N LEU A 15 110.67 16.07 -81.30
CA LEU A 15 109.55 15.18 -80.99
C LEU A 15 109.04 15.36 -79.55
N ASP A 16 109.92 15.72 -78.61
CA ASP A 16 109.55 15.92 -77.21
C ASP A 16 108.84 17.27 -76.94
N GLN A 17 109.14 18.32 -77.71
CA GLN A 17 108.44 19.61 -77.59
C GLN A 17 107.00 19.52 -78.10
N LEU A 18 106.78 18.89 -79.27
CA LEU A 18 105.44 18.67 -79.84
C LEU A 18 104.57 17.75 -78.98
N LYS A 19 105.17 16.80 -78.25
CA LYS A 19 104.43 15.95 -77.30
C LYS A 19 103.88 16.72 -76.10
N ARG A 20 104.59 17.74 -75.59
CA ARG A 20 104.12 18.53 -74.44
C ARG A 20 102.89 19.38 -74.81
N ASP A 21 102.88 19.98 -75.98
CA ASP A 21 101.75 20.81 -76.42
C ASP A 21 100.50 19.97 -76.72
N SER A 22 100.67 18.76 -77.28
CA SER A 22 99.59 17.78 -77.44
C SER A 22 98.96 17.37 -76.09
N THR A 23 99.79 17.11 -75.05
CA THR A 23 99.27 16.69 -73.73
C THR A 23 98.51 17.78 -72.98
N LYS A 24 98.77 19.07 -73.23
CA LYS A 24 97.96 20.16 -72.66
C LYS A 24 96.59 20.23 -73.34
N LEU A 25 96.56 20.14 -74.67
CA LEU A 25 95.31 20.13 -75.43
C LEU A 25 94.39 18.96 -75.06
N ASP A 26 94.99 17.78 -74.78
CA ASP A 26 94.23 16.60 -74.35
C ASP A 26 93.54 16.77 -72.99
N ARG A 27 94.14 17.52 -72.06
CA ARG A 27 93.52 17.82 -70.75
C ARG A 27 92.33 18.77 -70.90
N ASP A 28 92.47 19.81 -71.72
CA ASP A 28 91.39 20.77 -71.95
C ASP A 28 90.20 20.10 -72.66
N LEU A 29 90.44 19.23 -73.65
CA LEU A 29 89.41 18.43 -74.30
C LEU A 29 88.70 17.47 -73.33
N MET A 30 89.42 16.88 -72.36
CA MET A 30 88.82 16.04 -71.32
C MET A 30 87.86 16.82 -70.41
N ASN A 31 88.24 18.04 -69.99
CA ASN A 31 87.40 18.89 -69.16
C ASN A 31 86.14 19.34 -69.92
N TYR A 32 86.28 19.81 -71.16
CA TYR A 32 85.13 20.18 -71.99
C TYR A 32 84.20 19.00 -72.30
N ALA A 33 84.75 17.79 -72.47
CA ALA A 33 83.94 16.58 -72.65
C ALA A 33 83.14 16.22 -71.38
N GLY A 34 83.72 16.41 -70.19
CA GLY A 34 83.04 16.25 -68.91
C GLY A 34 81.89 17.25 -68.74
N ASP A 35 82.14 18.53 -68.99
CA ASP A 35 81.12 19.58 -68.89
C ASP A 35 80.00 19.40 -69.93
N LYS A 36 80.34 19.01 -71.16
CA LYS A 36 79.37 18.63 -72.21
C LYS A 36 78.49 17.48 -71.76
N GLY A 37 79.05 16.44 -71.14
CA GLY A 37 78.30 15.29 -70.62
C GLY A 37 77.29 15.70 -69.54
N SER A 38 77.74 16.51 -68.57
CA SER A 38 76.90 17.02 -67.48
C SER A 38 75.73 17.88 -67.99
N LEU A 39 76.01 18.86 -68.85
CA LEU A 39 75.00 19.75 -69.41
C LEU A 39 74.04 19.03 -70.37
N GLN A 40 74.51 18.03 -71.13
CA GLN A 40 73.64 17.19 -71.97
C GLN A 40 72.70 16.34 -71.11
N GLN A 41 73.16 15.82 -69.98
CA GLN A 41 72.33 15.07 -69.05
C GLN A 41 71.27 15.97 -68.40
N GLN A 42 71.62 17.17 -67.97
CA GLN A 42 70.65 18.15 -67.44
C GLN A 42 69.60 18.52 -68.49
N THR A 43 70.02 18.80 -69.73
CA THR A 43 69.10 19.14 -70.85
C THR A 43 68.10 17.99 -71.10
N LYS A 44 68.57 16.73 -71.10
CA LYS A 44 67.69 15.56 -71.25
C LYS A 44 66.72 15.37 -70.08
N GLN A 45 67.16 15.66 -68.85
CA GLN A 45 66.29 15.60 -67.66
C GLN A 45 65.17 16.65 -67.74
N TYR A 46 65.48 17.88 -68.15
CA TYR A 46 64.47 18.92 -68.38
C TYR A 46 63.49 18.56 -69.50
N GLU A 47 63.96 18.01 -70.61
CA GLU A 47 63.08 17.56 -71.71
C GLU A 47 62.18 16.40 -71.29
N ALA A 48 62.65 15.50 -70.42
CA ALA A 48 61.84 14.44 -69.85
C ALA A 48 60.78 14.99 -68.88
N HIS A 49 61.15 15.96 -68.03
CA HIS A 49 60.23 16.64 -67.13
C HIS A 49 59.16 17.44 -67.90
N GLU A 50 59.54 18.15 -68.96
CA GLU A 50 58.62 18.88 -69.84
C GLU A 50 57.58 17.96 -70.48
N ARG A 51 57.98 16.79 -70.99
CA ARG A 51 57.04 15.81 -71.55
C ARG A 51 56.08 15.30 -70.49
N ASP A 52 56.55 15.02 -69.29
CA ASP A 52 55.71 14.58 -68.17
C ASP A 52 54.67 15.66 -67.79
N VAL A 53 55.09 16.92 -67.67
CA VAL A 53 54.20 18.05 -67.37
C VAL A 53 53.17 18.28 -68.49
N LYS A 54 53.58 18.27 -69.76
CA LYS A 54 52.65 18.40 -70.90
C LYS A 54 51.63 17.28 -70.97
N THR A 55 52.03 16.05 -70.62
CA THR A 55 51.13 14.90 -70.60
C THR A 55 50.15 14.97 -69.42
N LYS A 56 50.64 15.36 -68.23
CA LYS A 56 49.81 15.51 -67.02
C LYS A 56 48.78 16.64 -67.14
N LEU A 57 49.19 17.77 -67.72
CA LEU A 57 48.33 18.97 -67.87
C LEU A 57 47.61 19.02 -69.23
N LYS A 58 47.84 18.05 -70.12
CA LYS A 58 47.30 17.99 -71.50
C LYS A 58 47.51 19.29 -72.30
N LEU A 59 48.70 19.86 -72.20
CA LEU A 59 49.05 21.13 -72.84
C LEU A 59 49.61 20.93 -74.25
N SER A 60 49.19 21.77 -75.19
CA SER A 60 49.67 21.79 -76.58
C SER A 60 50.63 22.96 -76.85
N LEU A 61 51.68 23.08 -76.03
CA LEU A 61 52.74 24.09 -76.18
C LEU A 61 53.90 23.52 -76.99
N ASN A 62 54.27 24.16 -78.10
CA ASN A 62 55.38 23.75 -78.96
C ASN A 62 56.55 24.73 -78.88
N ARG A 63 57.79 24.21 -78.91
CA ARG A 63 59.02 25.03 -78.97
C ARG A 63 59.32 25.43 -80.42
N ASN A 64 59.90 26.62 -80.62
CA ASN A 64 60.39 27.08 -81.92
C ASN A 64 61.72 26.39 -82.32
N LEU A 65 62.26 26.68 -83.52
CA LEU A 65 63.53 26.10 -84.02
C LEU A 65 64.75 26.40 -83.12
N LEU A 66 64.69 27.47 -82.32
CA LEU A 66 65.71 27.85 -81.34
C LEU A 66 65.52 27.16 -79.99
N GLY A 67 64.39 26.47 -79.79
CA GLY A 67 64.06 25.77 -78.54
C GLY A 67 63.33 26.62 -77.51
N GLU A 68 62.77 27.77 -77.88
CA GLU A 68 62.04 28.68 -76.98
C GLU A 68 60.52 28.48 -77.10
N LEU A 69 59.80 28.73 -76.01
CA LEU A 69 58.33 28.72 -75.96
C LEU A 69 57.77 30.12 -76.29
N SER A 70 56.62 30.16 -76.98
CA SER A 70 55.93 31.40 -77.33
C SER A 70 55.35 32.10 -76.10
N ALA A 71 55.78 33.34 -75.84
CA ALA A 71 55.31 34.13 -74.69
C ALA A 71 53.79 34.35 -74.69
N LYS A 72 53.17 34.50 -75.87
CA LYS A 72 51.71 34.66 -76.01
C LYS A 72 50.95 33.40 -75.61
N ASP A 73 51.48 32.23 -75.96
CA ASP A 73 50.82 30.96 -75.65
C ASP A 73 50.95 30.61 -74.16
N ILE A 74 52.08 30.95 -73.54
CA ILE A 74 52.29 30.82 -72.08
C ILE A 74 51.27 31.67 -71.30
N GLU A 75 51.11 32.95 -71.64
CA GLU A 75 50.16 33.83 -70.94
C GLU A 75 48.71 33.38 -71.13
N LYS A 76 48.36 32.92 -72.35
CA LYS A 76 47.02 32.39 -72.63
C LYS A 76 46.72 31.17 -71.77
N THR A 77 47.63 30.19 -71.72
CA THR A 77 47.47 28.99 -70.89
C THR A 77 47.41 29.33 -69.40
N ARG A 78 48.23 30.27 -68.92
CA ARG A 78 48.19 30.76 -67.53
C ARG A 78 46.83 31.35 -67.18
N LEU A 79 46.25 32.17 -68.06
CA LEU A 79 44.98 32.83 -67.84
C LEU A 79 43.79 31.86 -67.89
N GLU A 80 43.83 30.86 -68.77
CA GLU A 80 42.83 29.79 -68.85
C GLU A 80 42.82 28.93 -67.57
N LEU A 81 43.98 28.54 -67.06
CA LEU A 81 44.10 27.77 -65.82
C LEU A 81 43.63 28.58 -64.60
N LYS A 82 44.00 29.86 -64.47
CA LYS A 82 43.49 30.72 -63.38
C LYS A 82 41.97 30.96 -63.47
N LYS A 83 41.44 31.19 -64.67
CA LYS A 83 39.99 31.41 -64.86
C LYS A 83 39.15 30.18 -64.49
N THR A 84 39.65 28.98 -64.78
CA THR A 84 38.98 27.74 -64.38
C THR A 84 38.99 27.54 -62.86
N GLN A 85 40.10 27.88 -62.18
CA GLN A 85 40.17 27.90 -60.72
C GLN A 85 39.17 28.89 -60.10
N ASP A 86 39.15 30.14 -60.58
CA ASP A 86 38.30 31.20 -60.02
C ASP A 86 36.80 30.90 -60.18
N ASN A 87 36.39 30.36 -61.34
CA ASN A 87 35.01 29.96 -61.59
C ASN A 87 34.56 28.85 -60.63
N LEU A 88 35.38 27.81 -60.44
CA LEU A 88 35.10 26.73 -59.50
C LEU A 88 35.02 27.23 -58.05
N GLN A 89 35.82 28.23 -57.68
CA GLN A 89 35.79 28.84 -56.35
C GLN A 89 34.51 29.65 -56.11
N LEU A 90 34.02 30.38 -57.12
CA LEU A 90 32.80 31.18 -57.01
C LEU A 90 31.53 30.30 -56.97
N GLU A 91 31.48 29.25 -57.79
CA GLU A 91 30.41 28.25 -57.72
C GLU A 91 30.41 27.51 -56.37
N GLY A 92 31.59 27.18 -55.83
CA GLY A 92 31.71 26.56 -54.51
C GLY A 92 31.10 27.40 -53.40
N LYS A 93 31.31 28.73 -53.41
CA LYS A 93 30.69 29.65 -52.44
C LYS A 93 29.16 29.66 -52.55
N ARG A 94 28.61 29.75 -53.78
CA ARG A 94 27.15 29.75 -53.99
C ARG A 94 26.49 28.46 -53.48
N ARG A 95 27.10 27.30 -53.71
CA ARG A 95 26.57 26.01 -53.24
C ARG A 95 26.62 25.88 -51.72
N VAL A 96 27.64 26.44 -51.06
CA VAL A 96 27.70 26.50 -49.59
C VAL A 96 26.59 27.40 -49.03
N GLU A 97 26.30 28.54 -49.65
CA GLU A 97 25.18 29.40 -49.25
C GLU A 97 23.82 28.70 -49.42
N GLU A 98 23.59 27.99 -50.52
CA GLU A 98 22.39 27.16 -50.71
C GLU A 98 22.24 26.09 -49.61
N ARG A 99 23.35 25.47 -49.18
CA ARG A 99 23.35 24.50 -48.08
C ARG A 99 22.88 25.14 -46.77
N THR A 100 23.39 26.32 -46.44
CA THR A 100 22.99 27.03 -45.21
C THR A 100 21.50 27.39 -45.20
N LYS A 101 20.91 27.72 -46.36
CA LYS A 101 19.46 27.99 -46.46
C LYS A 101 18.61 26.73 -46.25
N ILE A 102 19.07 25.57 -46.73
CA ILE A 102 18.39 24.29 -46.51
C ILE A 102 18.49 23.89 -45.04
N GLU A 103 19.66 24.03 -44.41
CA GLU A 103 19.86 23.79 -42.97
C GLU A 103 18.94 24.66 -42.11
N GLN A 104 18.76 25.93 -42.46
CA GLN A 104 17.88 26.85 -41.73
C GLN A 104 16.40 26.43 -41.83
N LYS A 105 15.94 26.03 -43.02
CA LYS A 105 14.57 25.49 -43.21
C LYS A 105 14.34 24.17 -42.47
N GLN A 106 15.36 23.31 -42.39
CA GLN A 106 15.28 22.08 -41.59
C GLN A 106 15.13 22.39 -40.10
N LEU A 107 15.83 23.40 -39.60
CA LEU A 107 15.73 23.84 -38.20
C LEU A 107 14.33 24.42 -37.88
N GLU A 108 13.77 25.23 -38.77
CA GLU A 108 12.42 25.78 -38.62
C GLU A 108 11.37 24.65 -38.60
N ALA A 109 11.47 23.68 -39.51
CA ALA A 109 10.59 22.51 -39.54
C ALA A 109 10.74 21.63 -38.28
N GLU A 110 11.95 21.55 -37.69
CA GLU A 110 12.20 20.81 -36.45
C GLU A 110 11.55 21.49 -35.24
N GLN A 111 11.62 22.82 -35.15
CA GLN A 111 10.96 23.60 -34.10
C GLN A 111 9.43 23.50 -34.19
N GLU A 112 8.86 23.60 -35.40
CA GLU A 112 7.41 23.43 -35.61
C GLU A 112 6.95 22.01 -35.23
N LEU A 113 7.75 20.99 -35.57
CA LEU A 113 7.44 19.59 -35.22
C LEU A 113 7.49 19.34 -33.71
N GLN A 114 8.42 19.98 -32.98
CA GLN A 114 8.45 19.93 -31.51
C GLN A 114 7.21 20.57 -30.90
N GLY A 115 6.81 21.76 -31.37
CA GLY A 115 5.59 22.44 -30.90
C GLY A 115 4.31 21.63 -31.17
N LEU A 116 4.21 21.01 -32.34
CA LEU A 116 3.09 20.11 -32.67
C LEU A 116 3.09 18.83 -31.84
N GLN A 117 4.26 18.32 -31.44
CA GLN A 117 4.37 17.15 -30.59
C GLN A 117 3.91 17.44 -29.16
N GLU A 118 4.21 18.62 -28.62
CA GLU A 118 3.68 19.11 -27.35
C GLU A 118 2.15 19.31 -27.42
N ALA A 119 1.66 19.97 -28.48
CA ALA A 119 0.22 20.15 -28.70
C ALA A 119 -0.52 18.80 -28.82
N LYS A 120 0.07 17.82 -29.52
CA LYS A 120 -0.46 16.45 -29.61
C LYS A 120 -0.50 15.77 -28.24
N SER A 121 0.54 15.93 -27.42
CA SER A 121 0.58 15.37 -26.08
C SER A 121 -0.51 15.97 -25.18
N ASN A 122 -0.73 17.29 -25.27
CA ASN A 122 -1.75 17.98 -24.49
C ASN A 122 -3.16 17.54 -24.92
N GLU A 123 -3.44 17.49 -26.22
CA GLU A 123 -4.73 17.02 -26.74
C GLU A 123 -4.98 15.52 -26.47
N THR A 124 -3.97 14.65 -26.58
CA THR A 124 -4.13 13.23 -26.21
C THR A 124 -4.41 13.04 -24.72
N ASN A 125 -3.82 13.86 -23.85
CA ASN A 125 -4.13 13.85 -22.42
C ASN A 125 -5.56 14.34 -22.15
N LEU A 126 -6.00 15.40 -22.85
CA LEU A 126 -7.38 15.91 -22.74
C LEU A 126 -8.39 14.86 -23.21
N LEU A 127 -8.14 14.21 -24.35
CA LEU A 127 -8.99 13.16 -24.91
C LEU A 127 -9.09 11.98 -23.94
N ARG A 128 -7.98 11.51 -23.39
CA ARG A 128 -7.97 10.45 -22.37
C ARG A 128 -8.72 10.85 -21.09
N GLY A 129 -8.65 12.13 -20.71
CA GLY A 129 -9.43 12.69 -19.61
C GLY A 129 -10.94 12.61 -19.89
N LEU A 130 -11.36 13.04 -21.07
CA LEU A 130 -12.76 12.98 -21.52
C LEU A 130 -13.28 11.55 -21.65
N GLU A 131 -12.49 10.61 -22.17
CA GLU A 131 -12.83 9.18 -22.23
C GLU A 131 -13.04 8.59 -20.84
N ARG A 132 -12.18 8.95 -19.87
CA ARG A 132 -12.34 8.53 -18.47
C ARG A 132 -13.62 9.10 -17.86
N GLU A 133 -13.88 10.40 -18.03
CA GLU A 133 -15.10 11.03 -17.53
C GLU A 133 -16.37 10.40 -18.13
N ILE A 134 -16.34 10.04 -19.41
CA ILE A 134 -17.45 9.33 -20.07
C ILE A 134 -17.61 7.92 -19.50
N ALA A 135 -16.52 7.16 -19.34
CA ALA A 135 -16.57 5.81 -18.78
C ALA A 135 -17.04 5.80 -17.32
N GLU A 136 -16.57 6.75 -16.50
CA GLU A 136 -17.02 6.93 -15.11
C GLU A 136 -18.52 7.26 -15.05
N TYR A 137 -19.00 8.15 -15.94
CA TYR A 137 -20.43 8.44 -16.06
C TYR A 137 -21.24 7.19 -16.46
N GLU A 138 -20.81 6.45 -17.48
CA GLU A 138 -21.53 5.27 -17.99
C GLU A 138 -21.55 4.15 -16.95
N GLN A 139 -20.46 3.96 -16.20
CA GLN A 139 -20.41 3.00 -15.10
C GLN A 139 -21.38 3.37 -13.98
N GLN A 140 -21.44 4.66 -13.59
CA GLN A 140 -22.37 5.12 -12.57
C GLN A 140 -23.83 5.05 -13.05
N GLU A 141 -24.11 5.34 -14.32
CA GLU A 141 -25.45 5.22 -14.89
C GLU A 141 -25.91 3.76 -14.94
N GLN A 142 -25.03 2.82 -15.30
CA GLN A 142 -25.32 1.38 -15.26
C GLN A 142 -25.55 0.86 -13.84
N GLU A 143 -24.75 1.30 -12.86
CA GLU A 143 -24.94 0.93 -11.46
C GLU A 143 -26.31 1.39 -10.95
N ILE A 144 -26.71 2.62 -11.28
CA ILE A 144 -28.02 3.17 -10.92
C ILE A 144 -29.13 2.45 -11.67
N GLN A 145 -28.95 2.14 -12.95
CA GLN A 145 -29.92 1.37 -13.71
C GLN A 145 -30.22 0.04 -13.03
N GLY A 146 -29.18 -0.70 -12.60
CA GLY A 146 -29.33 -1.95 -11.87
C GLY A 146 -30.06 -1.77 -10.53
N ILE A 147 -29.77 -0.68 -9.81
CA ILE A 147 -30.45 -0.36 -8.55
C ILE A 147 -31.94 -0.06 -8.78
N LEU A 148 -32.26 0.82 -9.74
CA LEU A 148 -33.64 1.21 -10.05
C LEU A 148 -34.46 0.02 -10.53
N GLN A 149 -33.89 -0.87 -11.35
CA GLN A 149 -34.54 -2.11 -11.78
C GLN A 149 -34.81 -3.06 -10.61
N LYS A 150 -33.85 -3.22 -9.68
CA LYS A 150 -34.02 -4.09 -8.51
C LYS A 150 -35.19 -3.66 -7.62
N PHE A 151 -35.39 -2.36 -7.42
CA PHE A 151 -36.48 -1.82 -6.60
C PHE A 151 -37.74 -1.45 -7.39
N GLY A 152 -37.78 -1.69 -8.71
CA GLY A 152 -38.93 -1.40 -9.55
C GLY A 152 -39.22 0.09 -9.78
N PHE A 153 -38.20 0.95 -9.65
CA PHE A 153 -38.31 2.39 -9.90
C PHE A 153 -38.13 2.71 -11.39
N ASP A 154 -38.79 3.79 -11.84
CA ASP A 154 -38.62 4.31 -13.22
C ASP A 154 -37.19 4.86 -13.40
N PHE A 155 -36.56 4.51 -14.52
CA PHE A 155 -35.20 4.90 -14.86
C PHE A 155 -35.04 6.42 -15.04
N GLU A 156 -36.11 7.13 -15.42
CA GLU A 156 -36.09 8.59 -15.56
C GLU A 156 -35.91 9.31 -14.21
N LEU A 157 -36.17 8.64 -13.09
CA LEU A 157 -35.96 9.20 -11.75
C LEU A 157 -34.49 9.42 -11.41
N ARG A 158 -33.53 8.86 -12.19
CA ARG A 158 -32.09 9.08 -11.97
C ARG A 158 -31.68 10.56 -12.04
N PHE A 159 -32.43 11.37 -12.79
CA PHE A 159 -32.20 12.81 -12.90
C PHE A 159 -33.04 13.65 -11.91
N ASP A 160 -34.05 13.06 -11.27
CA ASP A 160 -34.94 13.73 -10.31
C ASP A 160 -34.68 13.23 -8.88
N ARG A 161 -33.74 13.92 -8.23
CA ARG A 161 -33.25 13.56 -6.90
C ARG A 161 -34.34 13.60 -5.82
N GLU A 162 -35.30 14.52 -5.92
CA GLU A 162 -36.33 14.69 -4.90
C GLU A 162 -37.36 13.56 -4.97
N ARG A 163 -37.80 13.22 -6.19
CA ARG A 163 -38.72 12.09 -6.38
C ARG A 163 -38.06 10.76 -6.04
N LEU A 164 -36.81 10.56 -6.43
CA LEU A 164 -36.08 9.33 -6.11
C LEU A 164 -35.88 9.18 -4.59
N ARG A 165 -35.52 10.25 -3.89
CA ARG A 165 -35.40 10.24 -2.42
C ARG A 165 -36.73 9.92 -1.75
N THR A 166 -37.83 10.43 -2.29
CA THR A 166 -39.18 10.17 -1.78
C THR A 166 -39.56 8.69 -1.96
N ALA A 167 -39.28 8.11 -3.13
CA ALA A 167 -39.53 6.69 -3.40
C ALA A 167 -38.75 5.76 -2.45
N PHE A 168 -37.45 6.02 -2.24
CA PHE A 168 -36.65 5.29 -1.25
C PHE A 168 -37.16 5.50 0.18
N SER A 169 -37.62 6.70 0.53
CA SER A 169 -38.16 6.97 1.88
C SER A 169 -39.45 6.21 2.15
N GLN A 170 -40.32 6.05 1.14
CA GLN A 170 -41.52 5.23 1.25
C GLN A 170 -41.19 3.74 1.38
N LEU A 171 -40.23 3.25 0.59
CA LEU A 171 -39.75 1.87 0.68
C LEU A 171 -39.18 1.58 2.08
N LEU A 172 -38.30 2.45 2.59
CA LEU A 172 -37.72 2.30 3.93
C LEU A 172 -38.78 2.35 5.02
N LYS A 173 -39.79 3.21 4.90
CA LYS A 173 -40.90 3.26 5.87
C LYS A 173 -41.69 1.94 5.92
N ASN A 174 -41.94 1.31 4.77
CA ASN A 174 -42.63 0.02 4.72
C ASN A 174 -41.76 -1.09 5.34
N LEU A 175 -40.46 -1.12 5.02
CA LEU A 175 -39.51 -2.08 5.61
C LEU A 175 -39.37 -1.89 7.13
N ASP A 176 -39.37 -0.65 7.61
CA ASP A 176 -39.31 -0.34 9.05
C ASP A 176 -40.54 -0.87 9.80
N GLN A 177 -41.74 -0.76 9.22
CA GLN A 177 -42.96 -1.33 9.80
C GLN A 177 -42.89 -2.87 9.86
N SER A 178 -42.49 -3.53 8.77
CA SER A 178 -42.32 -4.99 8.75
C SER A 178 -41.24 -5.47 9.72
N LEU A 179 -40.16 -4.69 9.88
CA LEU A 179 -39.09 -4.99 10.84
C LEU A 179 -39.58 -4.85 12.29
N GLU A 180 -40.36 -3.82 12.62
CA GLU A 180 -40.96 -3.65 13.95
C GLU A 180 -41.89 -4.82 14.31
N GLU A 181 -42.71 -5.27 13.36
CA GLU A 181 -43.56 -6.46 13.52
C GLU A 181 -42.73 -7.74 13.73
N ALA A 182 -41.68 -7.95 12.93
CA ALA A 182 -40.79 -9.11 13.06
C ALA A 182 -40.03 -9.12 14.39
N VAL A 183 -39.55 -7.96 14.85
CA VAL A 183 -38.90 -7.81 16.17
C VAL A 183 -39.86 -8.21 17.29
N ARG A 184 -41.10 -7.74 17.23
CA ARG A 184 -42.12 -8.06 18.23
C ARG A 184 -42.39 -9.56 18.28
N ILE A 185 -42.61 -10.21 17.14
CA ILE A 185 -42.89 -11.66 17.06
C ILE A 185 -41.69 -12.48 17.55
N ARG A 186 -40.47 -12.06 17.20
CA ARG A 186 -39.23 -12.69 17.67
C ARG A 186 -39.14 -12.61 19.19
N ASP A 187 -39.30 -11.42 19.76
CA ASP A 187 -39.16 -11.20 21.20
C ASP A 187 -40.23 -11.99 21.97
N ASP A 188 -41.50 -11.91 21.56
CA ASP A 188 -42.60 -12.69 22.14
C ASP A 188 -42.34 -14.21 22.08
N SER A 189 -41.82 -14.72 20.96
CA SER A 189 -41.51 -16.14 20.78
C SER A 189 -40.31 -16.59 21.61
N THR A 190 -39.27 -15.74 21.73
CA THR A 190 -38.10 -16.02 22.56
C THR A 190 -38.45 -16.04 24.05
N GLU A 191 -39.28 -15.10 24.51
CA GLU A 191 -39.76 -15.02 25.89
C GLU A 191 -40.65 -16.21 26.23
N SER A 192 -41.54 -16.62 25.32
CA SER A 192 -42.41 -17.79 25.49
C SER A 192 -41.61 -19.09 25.62
N LEU A 193 -40.58 -19.27 24.79
CA LEU A 193 -39.72 -20.47 24.79
C LEU A 193 -38.84 -20.55 26.04
N THR A 194 -38.25 -19.44 26.44
CA THR A 194 -37.45 -19.36 27.69
C THR A 194 -38.34 -19.60 28.92
N SER A 195 -39.57 -19.07 28.93
CA SER A 195 -40.54 -19.30 29.99
C SER A 195 -41.03 -20.75 30.05
N LEU A 196 -41.24 -21.41 28.91
CA LEU A 196 -41.60 -22.84 28.85
C LEU A 196 -40.51 -23.75 29.42
N LYS A 197 -39.23 -23.49 29.06
CA LYS A 197 -38.07 -24.26 29.55
C LYS A 197 -37.89 -24.13 31.05
N ASN A 198 -38.19 -22.95 31.61
CA ASN A 198 -38.08 -22.67 33.02
C ASN A 198 -39.34 -23.07 33.82
N GLY A 199 -40.32 -23.75 33.20
CA GLY A 199 -41.55 -24.21 33.86
C GLY A 199 -42.45 -23.07 34.37
N ARG A 200 -42.47 -21.95 33.65
CA ARG A 200 -43.15 -20.71 34.04
C ARG A 200 -43.91 -20.06 32.88
N LEU A 201 -44.43 -20.84 31.93
CA LEU A 201 -45.14 -20.31 30.76
C LEU A 201 -46.33 -19.41 31.17
N HIS A 202 -46.99 -19.76 32.26
CA HIS A 202 -48.19 -19.07 32.75
C HIS A 202 -47.89 -17.97 33.78
N ILE A 203 -46.65 -17.82 34.23
CA ILE A 203 -46.24 -16.90 35.30
C ILE A 203 -45.20 -15.89 34.76
N PRO A 204 -45.48 -14.57 34.83
CA PRO A 204 -44.55 -13.52 34.43
C PRO A 204 -43.16 -13.61 35.12
N GLU A 205 -42.09 -13.29 34.41
CA GLU A 205 -40.73 -13.24 34.98
C GLU A 205 -40.58 -12.17 36.07
N GLU A 206 -41.40 -11.12 36.02
CA GLU A 206 -41.40 -10.00 36.96
C GLU A 206 -41.54 -10.47 38.43
N ILE A 207 -42.51 -11.35 38.74
CA ILE A 207 -42.71 -11.85 40.11
C ILE A 207 -41.62 -12.82 40.55
N ILE A 208 -41.08 -13.60 39.61
CA ILE A 208 -40.02 -14.58 39.86
C ILE A 208 -38.72 -13.87 40.24
N SER A 209 -38.39 -12.78 39.55
CA SER A 209 -37.21 -11.97 39.86
C SER A 209 -37.24 -11.39 41.28
N ILE A 210 -38.43 -11.07 41.80
CA ILE A 210 -38.61 -10.56 43.17
C ILE A 210 -38.37 -11.67 44.20
N LEU A 211 -38.98 -12.84 43.98
CA LEU A 211 -38.78 -14.01 44.84
C LEU A 211 -37.29 -14.40 44.90
N ALA A 212 -36.59 -14.35 43.76
CA ALA A 212 -35.15 -14.58 43.69
C ALA A 212 -34.33 -13.50 44.41
N ASN A 213 -34.69 -12.22 44.26
CA ASN A 213 -33.99 -11.11 44.96
C ASN A 213 -34.16 -11.15 46.49
N GLN A 214 -35.17 -11.86 46.99
CA GLN A 214 -35.47 -12.00 48.42
C GLN A 214 -35.07 -13.38 48.99
N ASP A 215 -34.39 -14.22 48.20
CA ASP A 215 -34.05 -15.61 48.56
C ASP A 215 -35.26 -16.44 49.03
N ILE A 216 -36.46 -16.13 48.53
CA ILE A 216 -37.68 -16.88 48.86
C ILE A 216 -37.75 -18.11 47.96
N GLN A 217 -37.75 -19.31 48.57
CA GLN A 217 -37.98 -20.55 47.84
C GLN A 217 -39.45 -20.66 47.42
N TYR A 218 -39.66 -21.01 46.16
CA TYR A 218 -40.97 -21.14 45.54
C TYR A 218 -41.00 -22.31 44.56
N ASP A 219 -42.18 -22.89 44.36
CA ASP A 219 -42.49 -23.73 43.20
C ASP A 219 -43.53 -23.03 42.34
N THR A 220 -43.38 -23.08 41.01
CA THR A 220 -44.50 -22.74 40.13
C THR A 220 -45.49 -23.89 40.14
N GLY A 221 -46.80 -23.60 40.12
CA GLY A 221 -47.81 -24.64 40.02
C GLY A 221 -47.63 -25.48 38.74
N GLU A 222 -47.09 -24.89 37.68
CA GLU A 222 -46.66 -25.62 36.48
C GLU A 222 -45.56 -26.66 36.76
N THR A 223 -44.47 -26.27 37.43
CA THR A 223 -43.35 -27.17 37.78
C THR A 223 -43.78 -28.22 38.79
N TYR A 224 -44.55 -27.83 39.80
CA TYR A 224 -45.07 -28.73 40.81
C TYR A 224 -45.96 -29.80 40.17
N LEU A 225 -46.91 -29.41 39.30
CA LEU A 225 -47.77 -30.34 38.58
C LEU A 225 -46.97 -31.25 37.64
N ARG A 226 -45.96 -30.74 36.92
CA ARG A 226 -45.09 -31.56 36.06
C ARG A 226 -44.39 -32.68 36.84
N ASN A 227 -44.00 -32.42 38.09
CA ASN A 227 -43.30 -33.40 38.94
C ASN A 227 -44.24 -34.45 39.60
N GLN A 228 -45.56 -34.31 39.47
CA GLN A 228 -46.53 -35.30 39.99
C GLN A 228 -46.86 -36.41 38.97
N PRO A 229 -47.19 -37.63 39.44
CA PRO A 229 -47.77 -38.70 38.62
C PRO A 229 -49.05 -38.26 37.90
N LEU A 230 -49.30 -38.82 36.71
CA LEU A 230 -50.42 -38.44 35.82
C LEU A 230 -51.79 -38.44 36.55
N GLU A 231 -52.06 -39.46 37.36
CA GLU A 231 -53.32 -39.62 38.10
C GLU A 231 -53.51 -38.53 39.16
N ILE A 232 -52.44 -38.21 39.90
CA ILE A 232 -52.46 -37.16 40.94
C ILE A 232 -52.62 -35.79 40.29
N ARG A 233 -51.92 -35.56 39.17
CA ARG A 233 -52.00 -34.30 38.42
C ARG A 233 -53.39 -34.02 37.86
N GLN A 234 -54.02 -35.01 37.24
CA GLN A 234 -55.38 -34.87 36.71
C GLN A 234 -56.39 -34.61 37.84
N THR A 235 -56.21 -35.28 38.99
CA THR A 235 -57.05 -35.06 40.17
C THR A 235 -56.87 -33.66 40.75
N MET A 236 -55.62 -33.15 40.82
CA MET A 236 -55.34 -31.79 41.28
C MET A 236 -55.90 -30.72 40.33
N LEU A 237 -55.73 -30.88 39.01
CA LEU A 237 -56.29 -29.95 38.03
C LEU A 237 -57.82 -29.94 38.00
N ALA A 238 -58.47 -31.10 38.19
CA ALA A 238 -59.92 -31.20 38.27
C ALA A 238 -60.50 -30.60 39.56
N ARG A 239 -59.72 -30.58 40.66
CA ARG A 239 -60.12 -29.98 41.94
C ARG A 239 -59.76 -28.50 42.04
N ASN A 240 -58.70 -28.08 41.35
CA ASN A 240 -58.22 -26.70 41.36
C ASN A 240 -57.57 -26.32 40.00
N PRO A 241 -58.38 -25.83 39.04
CA PRO A 241 -57.91 -25.40 37.72
C PRO A 241 -57.02 -24.15 37.71
N VAL A 242 -56.90 -23.47 38.85
CA VAL A 242 -56.12 -22.24 39.03
C VAL A 242 -54.61 -22.55 39.21
N LEU A 243 -54.28 -23.79 39.60
CA LEU A 243 -52.92 -24.23 39.91
C LEU A 243 -51.87 -23.90 38.83
N PRO A 244 -52.11 -24.07 37.51
CA PRO A 244 -51.13 -23.70 36.48
C PRO A 244 -50.64 -22.26 36.53
N TYR A 245 -51.48 -21.35 37.03
CA TYR A 245 -51.16 -19.94 37.18
C TYR A 245 -50.59 -19.59 38.55
N ALA A 246 -50.57 -20.55 39.49
CA ALA A 246 -50.29 -20.29 40.89
C ALA A 246 -48.80 -20.35 41.21
N LEU A 247 -48.38 -19.54 42.19
CA LEU A 247 -47.11 -19.69 42.90
C LEU A 247 -47.36 -20.44 44.21
N ILE A 248 -46.54 -21.45 44.47
CA ILE A 248 -46.61 -22.29 45.65
C ILE A 248 -45.47 -21.92 46.59
N LEU A 249 -45.82 -21.53 47.81
CA LEU A 249 -44.90 -20.99 48.82
C LEU A 249 -45.19 -21.60 50.19
N ALA A 250 -44.22 -21.53 51.12
CA ALA A 250 -44.51 -21.76 52.53
C ALA A 250 -45.34 -20.61 53.09
N ARG A 251 -46.28 -20.88 54.01
CA ARG A 251 -47.20 -19.85 54.54
C ARG A 251 -46.49 -18.63 55.14
N GLU A 252 -45.36 -18.84 55.81
CA GLU A 252 -44.50 -17.78 56.36
C GLU A 252 -43.95 -16.83 55.27
N ASN A 253 -43.67 -17.37 54.08
CA ASN A 253 -43.16 -16.59 52.95
C ASN A 253 -44.25 -15.82 52.19
N ILE A 254 -45.52 -16.21 52.33
CA ILE A 254 -46.65 -15.50 51.71
C ILE A 254 -46.84 -14.14 52.39
N GLU A 255 -46.69 -14.09 53.72
CA GLU A 255 -46.78 -12.84 54.48
C GLU A 255 -45.61 -11.89 54.14
N LEU A 256 -44.39 -12.43 54.00
CA LEU A 256 -43.21 -11.68 53.53
C LEU A 256 -43.39 -11.15 52.10
N LEU A 257 -43.99 -11.97 51.22
CA LEU A 257 -44.31 -11.56 49.85
C LEU A 257 -45.38 -10.46 49.84
N ALA A 258 -46.44 -10.57 50.64
CA ALA A 258 -47.49 -9.54 50.74
C ALA A 258 -46.93 -8.17 51.16
N GLN A 259 -46.01 -8.14 52.13
CA GLN A 259 -45.33 -6.90 52.55
C GLN A 259 -44.45 -6.29 51.44
N SER A 260 -43.91 -7.13 50.56
CA SER A 260 -42.99 -6.74 49.48
C SER A 260 -43.72 -6.32 48.20
N MET A 261 -44.93 -6.82 47.98
CA MET A 261 -45.76 -6.61 46.78
C MET A 261 -46.55 -5.29 46.79
N ASN A 262 -46.63 -4.59 47.93
CA ASN A 262 -47.32 -3.29 48.08
C ASN A 262 -46.76 -2.14 47.19
N ARG A 263 -45.78 -2.42 46.34
CA ARG A 263 -45.02 -1.44 45.55
C ARG A 263 -45.01 -1.73 44.05
N MET A 264 -45.75 -2.74 43.58
CA MET A 264 -45.65 -3.21 42.20
C MET A 264 -47.02 -3.39 41.53
N THR A 265 -47.12 -2.95 40.28
CA THR A 265 -48.30 -3.13 39.44
C THR A 265 -48.05 -4.28 38.48
N MET A 266 -48.89 -5.33 38.51
CA MET A 266 -48.81 -6.43 37.56
C MET A 266 -49.99 -6.41 36.60
N ARG A 267 -49.71 -6.77 35.35
CA ARG A 267 -50.74 -6.86 34.28
C ARG A 267 -51.57 -8.13 34.35
N ARG A 268 -51.19 -9.10 35.20
CA ARG A 268 -51.85 -10.39 35.39
C ARG A 268 -52.06 -10.66 36.87
N VAL A 269 -53.22 -11.22 37.21
CA VAL A 269 -53.50 -11.70 38.56
C VAL A 269 -52.80 -13.05 38.73
N ILE A 270 -52.00 -13.19 39.80
CA ILE A 270 -51.25 -14.41 40.08
C ILE A 270 -51.77 -15.00 41.40
N PRO A 271 -52.41 -16.18 41.35
CA PRO A 271 -52.81 -16.92 42.53
C PRO A 271 -51.58 -17.34 43.35
N ILE A 272 -51.65 -17.23 44.67
CA ILE A 272 -50.60 -17.71 45.59
C ILE A 272 -51.24 -18.76 46.50
N ILE A 273 -50.61 -19.92 46.62
CA ILE A 273 -51.13 -21.06 47.36
C ILE A 273 -50.05 -21.54 48.33
N ALA A 274 -50.42 -21.80 49.58
CA ALA A 274 -49.51 -22.40 50.54
C ALA A 274 -49.37 -23.91 50.26
N TYR A 275 -48.20 -24.51 50.51
CA TYR A 275 -48.02 -25.97 50.33
C TYR A 275 -49.05 -26.78 51.14
N GLU A 276 -49.46 -26.29 52.30
CA GLU A 276 -50.44 -26.91 53.18
C GLU A 276 -51.86 -26.90 52.59
N ASP A 277 -52.15 -25.95 51.69
CA ASP A 277 -53.48 -25.70 51.13
C ASP A 277 -53.69 -26.31 49.73
N LEU A 278 -52.68 -27.00 49.18
CA LEU A 278 -52.76 -27.66 47.86
C LEU A 278 -53.89 -28.69 47.74
N GLY A 279 -54.41 -29.19 48.87
CA GLY A 279 -55.52 -30.16 48.94
C GLY A 279 -56.93 -29.55 48.93
N VAL A 280 -57.07 -28.22 48.99
CA VAL A 280 -58.35 -27.52 49.03
C VAL A 280 -59.04 -27.58 47.65
N SER A 281 -60.27 -28.09 47.62
CA SER A 281 -61.08 -28.18 46.40
C SER A 281 -61.89 -26.90 46.18
N LEU A 282 -61.74 -26.28 45.01
CA LEU A 282 -62.60 -25.19 44.57
C LEU A 282 -63.78 -25.76 43.78
N THR A 283 -64.96 -25.13 43.87
CA THR A 283 -66.11 -25.52 43.04
C THR A 283 -65.83 -25.16 41.59
N SER A 284 -65.70 -26.17 40.71
CA SER A 284 -65.36 -25.95 39.30
C SER A 284 -66.23 -26.78 38.36
N GLU A 285 -66.69 -26.16 37.28
CA GLU A 285 -67.17 -26.84 36.06
C GLU A 285 -66.09 -26.67 34.98
N ASP A 286 -65.31 -27.73 34.75
CA ASP A 286 -64.19 -27.75 33.80
C ASP A 286 -63.16 -26.63 34.07
N ARG A 287 -62.98 -25.67 33.14
CA ARG A 287 -62.04 -24.54 33.27
C ARG A 287 -62.63 -23.28 33.92
N PHE A 288 -63.87 -23.37 34.41
CA PHE A 288 -64.56 -22.29 35.09
C PHE A 288 -64.62 -22.58 36.59
N VAL A 289 -63.96 -21.72 37.38
CA VAL A 289 -63.82 -21.89 38.82
C VAL A 289 -64.66 -20.86 39.53
N GLN A 290 -65.58 -21.29 40.39
CA GLN A 290 -66.36 -20.43 41.27
C GLN A 290 -65.85 -20.58 42.70
N THR A 291 -65.68 -19.46 43.38
CA THR A 291 -65.40 -19.43 44.83
C THR A 291 -66.70 -19.30 45.62
N SER A 292 -66.69 -19.67 46.90
CA SER A 292 -67.85 -19.58 47.81
C SER A 292 -68.36 -18.15 48.05
N GLU A 293 -67.61 -17.12 47.62
CA GLU A 293 -67.89 -15.70 47.82
C GLU A 293 -68.34 -14.98 46.53
N GLY A 294 -68.62 -15.71 45.44
CA GLY A 294 -69.17 -15.15 44.20
C GLY A 294 -68.13 -14.72 43.15
N LEU A 295 -66.82 -14.92 43.37
CA LEU A 295 -65.79 -14.72 42.36
C LEU A 295 -65.75 -15.91 41.40
N SER A 296 -65.80 -15.65 40.09
CA SER A 296 -65.67 -16.64 39.02
C SER A 296 -64.40 -16.38 38.20
N LEU A 297 -63.57 -17.41 37.99
CA LEU A 297 -62.29 -17.35 37.28
C LEU A 297 -62.32 -18.30 36.07
N VAL A 298 -61.80 -17.83 34.92
CA VAL A 298 -61.63 -18.65 33.72
C VAL A 298 -60.15 -19.01 33.56
N CYS A 299 -59.82 -20.29 33.61
CA CYS A 299 -58.44 -20.78 33.62
C CYS A 299 -58.07 -21.40 32.26
N LEU A 300 -57.70 -20.58 31.27
CA LEU A 300 -57.33 -21.03 29.92
C LEU A 300 -55.85 -21.40 29.78
N TYR A 301 -55.36 -22.32 30.61
CA TYR A 301 -53.97 -22.75 30.56
C TYR A 301 -53.68 -23.65 29.34
N GLU A 302 -52.41 -23.67 28.93
CA GLU A 302 -51.90 -24.53 27.87
C GLU A 302 -51.67 -25.93 28.46
N GLY A 303 -52.58 -26.86 28.17
CA GLY A 303 -52.55 -28.19 28.77
C GLY A 303 -51.41 -29.07 28.28
N ARG A 304 -50.85 -28.79 27.09
CA ARG A 304 -49.74 -29.56 26.49
C ARG A 304 -48.46 -29.51 27.33
N VAL A 305 -48.33 -28.50 28.18
CA VAL A 305 -47.23 -28.30 29.14
C VAL A 305 -47.11 -29.42 30.18
N PHE A 306 -48.20 -30.13 30.46
CA PHE A 306 -48.23 -31.14 31.52
C PHE A 306 -47.91 -32.54 31.01
N ASP A 307 -48.08 -32.83 29.71
CA ASP A 307 -47.74 -34.13 29.14
C ASP A 307 -46.36 -34.07 28.48
N ASN A 308 -45.45 -34.97 28.85
CA ASN A 308 -44.07 -34.96 28.36
C ASN A 308 -43.98 -35.09 26.83
N ALA A 309 -44.86 -35.89 26.20
CA ALA A 309 -44.87 -36.05 24.74
C ALA A 309 -45.40 -34.79 24.03
N SER A 310 -46.41 -34.15 24.60
CA SER A 310 -46.99 -32.91 24.06
C SER A 310 -46.14 -31.66 24.34
N LEU A 311 -45.37 -31.66 25.43
CA LEU A 311 -44.44 -30.60 25.80
C LEU A 311 -43.28 -30.52 24.82
N VAL A 312 -42.71 -31.67 24.42
CA VAL A 312 -41.64 -31.70 23.41
C VAL A 312 -42.14 -31.13 22.08
N LYS A 313 -43.36 -31.49 21.65
CA LYS A 313 -43.99 -30.92 20.45
C LYS A 313 -44.22 -29.42 20.55
N LEU A 314 -44.69 -28.93 21.71
CA LEU A 314 -44.87 -27.50 21.96
C LEU A 314 -43.54 -26.74 21.96
N GLU A 315 -42.49 -27.33 22.54
CA GLU A 315 -41.14 -26.76 22.51
C GLU A 315 -40.59 -26.70 21.08
N GLU A 316 -40.82 -27.74 20.26
CA GLU A 316 -40.47 -27.76 18.84
C GLU A 316 -41.25 -26.69 18.04
N GLU A 317 -42.57 -26.56 18.25
CA GLU A 317 -43.40 -25.51 17.62
C GLU A 317 -42.91 -24.10 17.97
N LEU A 318 -42.58 -23.84 19.24
CA LEU A 318 -42.07 -22.54 19.68
C LEU A 318 -40.64 -22.29 19.18
N LYS A 319 -39.80 -23.32 19.09
CA LYS A 319 -38.46 -23.24 18.46
C LYS A 319 -38.60 -22.90 17.00
N GLN A 320 -39.51 -23.56 16.28
CA GLN A 320 -39.76 -23.29 14.87
C GLN A 320 -40.26 -21.85 14.65
N LYS A 321 -41.21 -21.38 15.47
CA LYS A 321 -41.66 -19.98 15.42
C LYS A 321 -40.54 -18.99 15.74
N GLN A 322 -39.67 -19.31 16.69
CA GLN A 322 -38.50 -18.49 17.00
C GLN A 322 -37.54 -18.43 15.81
N THR A 323 -37.26 -19.56 15.15
CA THR A 323 -36.37 -19.59 13.99
C THR A 323 -36.98 -18.83 12.81
N GLU A 324 -38.27 -19.03 12.51
CA GLU A 324 -38.99 -18.31 11.45
C GLU A 324 -39.00 -16.80 11.71
N ALA A 325 -39.25 -16.37 12.95
CA ALA A 325 -39.22 -14.96 13.32
C ALA A 325 -37.81 -14.35 13.26
N LEU A 326 -36.78 -15.13 13.60
CA LEU A 326 -35.38 -14.70 13.48
C LEU A 326 -34.96 -14.56 12.01
N GLU A 327 -35.36 -15.49 11.15
CA GLU A 327 -35.13 -15.44 9.71
C GLU A 327 -35.83 -14.24 9.07
N GLN A 328 -37.09 -13.97 9.43
CA GLN A 328 -37.81 -12.79 8.97
C GLN A 328 -37.15 -11.49 9.44
N TYR A 329 -36.70 -11.43 10.69
CA TYR A 329 -35.96 -10.28 11.20
C TYR A 329 -34.65 -10.06 10.43
N GLN A 330 -33.87 -11.12 10.19
CA GLN A 330 -32.63 -11.06 9.42
C GLN A 330 -32.90 -10.60 7.99
N HIS A 331 -33.89 -11.18 7.32
CA HIS A 331 -34.29 -10.84 5.97
C HIS A 331 -34.66 -9.34 5.84
N TYR A 332 -35.59 -8.84 6.67
CA TYR A 332 -35.99 -7.43 6.61
C TYR A 332 -34.88 -6.47 7.05
N SER A 333 -34.02 -6.88 7.99
CA SER A 333 -32.85 -6.09 8.39
C SER A 333 -31.84 -5.98 7.24
N GLU A 334 -31.58 -7.06 6.52
CA GLU A 334 -30.68 -7.08 5.37
C GLU A 334 -31.25 -6.25 4.20
N GLU A 335 -32.53 -6.43 3.87
CA GLU A 335 -33.20 -5.65 2.82
C GLU A 335 -33.20 -4.15 3.14
N ARG A 336 -33.47 -3.77 4.40
CA ARG A 336 -33.39 -2.38 4.85
C ARG A 336 -31.98 -1.82 4.70
N ASN A 337 -30.97 -2.54 5.19
CA ASN A 337 -29.56 -2.11 5.10
C ASN A 337 -29.12 -1.97 3.64
N GLU A 338 -29.54 -2.89 2.78
CA GLU A 338 -29.28 -2.79 1.35
C GLU A 338 -29.99 -1.58 0.73
N ALA A 339 -31.27 -1.35 1.03
CA ALA A 339 -32.02 -0.19 0.52
C ALA A 339 -31.36 1.13 0.93
N VAL A 340 -30.87 1.25 2.17
CA VAL A 340 -30.11 2.43 2.64
C VAL A 340 -28.80 2.60 1.88
N ALA A 341 -28.03 1.51 1.70
CA ALA A 341 -26.78 1.54 0.96
C ALA A 341 -27.00 1.95 -0.52
N LYS A 342 -28.03 1.40 -1.16
CA LYS A 342 -28.39 1.73 -2.55
C LYS A 342 -28.94 3.15 -2.69
N GLN A 343 -29.72 3.66 -1.71
CA GLN A 343 -30.13 5.07 -1.67
C GLN A 343 -28.93 6.01 -1.62
N ALA A 344 -27.91 5.67 -0.83
CA ALA A 344 -26.68 6.46 -0.74
C ALA A 344 -25.89 6.48 -2.06
N ILE A 345 -25.83 5.36 -2.78
CA ILE A 345 -25.21 5.26 -4.12
C ILE A 345 -25.96 6.14 -5.13
N CYS A 346 -27.29 6.02 -5.20
CA CYS A 346 -28.10 6.88 -6.07
C CYS A 346 -27.96 8.37 -5.72
N GLY A 347 -27.76 8.71 -4.44
CA GLY A 347 -27.54 10.08 -3.99
C GLY A 347 -26.22 10.71 -4.47
N ARG A 348 -25.25 9.92 -4.95
CA ARG A 348 -23.97 10.39 -5.50
C ARG A 348 -24.04 10.75 -6.99
N PHE A 349 -25.14 10.41 -7.67
CA PHE A 349 -25.34 10.77 -9.07
C PHE A 349 -25.89 12.20 -9.15
N VAL A 350 -25.04 13.12 -9.60
CA VAL A 350 -25.34 14.57 -9.64
C VAL A 350 -25.42 15.10 -11.09
N TYR A 351 -25.40 14.21 -12.08
CA TYR A 351 -25.37 14.61 -13.47
C TYR A 351 -26.75 15.01 -13.99
N LYS A 352 -26.76 15.99 -14.90
CA LYS A 352 -27.95 16.40 -15.66
C LYS A 352 -28.08 15.54 -16.92
N ALA A 353 -29.28 15.42 -17.46
CA ALA A 353 -29.56 14.64 -18.67
C ALA A 353 -28.65 15.01 -19.88
N GLU A 354 -28.25 16.27 -19.99
CA GLU A 354 -27.40 16.76 -21.10
C GLU A 354 -25.89 16.48 -20.92
N TYR A 355 -25.46 16.02 -19.74
CA TYR A 355 -24.04 15.93 -19.38
C TYR A 355 -23.26 15.02 -20.33
N ARG A 356 -23.78 13.82 -20.62
CA ARG A 356 -23.18 12.86 -21.56
C ARG A 356 -23.07 13.39 -22.99
N TYR A 357 -24.04 14.20 -23.41
CA TYR A 357 -24.06 14.82 -24.73
C TYR A 357 -23.00 15.92 -24.87
N VAL A 358 -22.82 16.74 -23.83
CA VAL A 358 -21.78 17.78 -23.79
C VAL A 358 -20.38 17.15 -23.81
N LEU A 359 -20.15 16.07 -23.06
CA LEU A 359 -18.89 15.33 -23.10
C LEU A 359 -18.60 14.74 -24.47
N GLY A 360 -19.60 14.14 -25.13
CA GLY A 360 -19.45 13.63 -26.50
C GLY A 360 -19.09 14.71 -27.53
N LYS A 361 -19.66 15.92 -27.40
CA LYS A 361 -19.25 17.06 -28.24
C LYS A 361 -17.81 17.49 -28.03
N LYS A 362 -17.33 17.49 -26.78
CA LYS A 362 -15.94 17.82 -26.46
C LYS A 362 -14.97 16.75 -26.99
N LEU A 363 -15.33 15.48 -26.85
CA LEU A 363 -14.55 14.34 -27.36
C LEU A 363 -14.35 14.46 -28.88
N THR A 364 -15.46 14.61 -29.62
CA THR A 364 -15.41 14.74 -31.09
C THR A 364 -14.67 15.99 -31.56
N ALA A 365 -14.68 17.08 -30.78
CA ALA A 365 -13.88 18.27 -31.08
C ALA A 365 -12.37 18.03 -30.90
N SER A 366 -11.97 17.39 -29.80
CA SER A 366 -10.57 17.03 -29.53
C SER A 366 -10.04 16.01 -30.54
N GLU A 367 -10.83 15.00 -30.92
CA GLU A 367 -10.49 14.04 -32.00
C GLU A 367 -10.18 14.74 -33.33
N LYS A 368 -11.00 15.73 -33.72
CA LYS A 368 -10.77 16.52 -34.95
C LYS A 368 -9.50 17.37 -34.86
N GLN A 369 -9.21 17.95 -33.70
CA GLN A 369 -7.96 18.69 -33.49
C GLN A 369 -6.74 17.77 -33.59
N LEU A 370 -6.82 16.57 -33.01
CA LEU A 370 -5.75 15.56 -33.08
C LEU A 370 -5.49 15.09 -34.51
N GLN A 371 -6.55 14.88 -35.31
CA GLN A 371 -6.41 14.60 -36.75
C GLN A 371 -5.76 15.76 -37.51
N THR A 372 -6.08 17.01 -37.16
CA THR A 372 -5.48 18.19 -37.79
C THR A 372 -3.99 18.30 -37.46
N ILE A 373 -3.61 18.06 -36.19
CA ILE A 373 -2.20 18.04 -35.77
C ILE A 373 -1.44 16.90 -36.46
N GLN A 374 -2.06 15.73 -36.58
CA GLN A 374 -1.45 14.56 -37.22
C GLN A 374 -1.17 14.82 -38.71
N THR A 375 -2.15 15.34 -39.46
CA THR A 375 -1.97 15.67 -40.88
C THR A 375 -0.86 16.72 -41.10
N ARG A 376 -0.79 17.76 -40.25
CA ARG A 376 0.30 18.75 -40.31
C ARG A 376 1.67 18.13 -39.97
N THR A 377 1.72 17.24 -38.98
CA THR A 377 2.96 16.53 -38.59
C THR A 377 3.48 15.67 -39.75
N ASP A 378 2.59 14.97 -40.46
CA ASP A 378 2.98 14.09 -41.57
C ASP A 378 3.48 14.91 -42.77
N LEU A 379 2.84 16.05 -43.06
CA LEU A 379 3.33 17.00 -44.08
C LEU A 379 4.74 17.52 -43.78
N LEU A 380 5.01 17.95 -42.53
CA LEU A 380 6.33 18.43 -42.12
C LEU A 380 7.40 17.33 -42.14
N LYS A 381 7.04 16.08 -41.83
CA LYS A 381 7.95 14.94 -41.96
C LYS A 381 8.34 14.69 -43.41
N MET A 382 7.37 14.77 -44.34
CA MET A 382 7.64 14.65 -45.77
C MET A 382 8.53 15.80 -46.26
N GLU A 383 8.26 17.04 -45.84
CA GLU A 383 9.09 18.20 -46.16
C GLU A 383 10.53 18.07 -45.61
N LYS A 384 10.70 17.56 -44.39
CA LYS A 384 12.03 17.30 -43.82
C LYS A 384 12.78 16.22 -44.58
N ALA A 385 12.09 15.18 -45.03
CA ALA A 385 12.71 14.12 -45.83
C ALA A 385 13.20 14.64 -47.18
N THR A 386 12.40 15.47 -47.88
CA THR A 386 12.80 16.06 -49.16
C THR A 386 13.94 17.07 -49.00
N LEU A 387 13.95 17.84 -47.90
CA LEU A 387 15.07 18.75 -47.59
C LEU A 387 16.36 18.00 -47.26
N ARG A 388 16.29 16.82 -46.61
CA ARG A 388 17.47 15.99 -46.33
C ARG A 388 18.08 15.41 -47.60
N THR A 389 17.25 14.84 -48.49
CA THR A 389 17.75 14.33 -49.78
C THR A 389 18.38 15.44 -50.62
N ALA A 390 17.77 16.64 -50.63
CA ALA A 390 18.33 17.80 -51.31
C ALA A 390 19.68 18.25 -50.71
N GLN A 391 19.84 18.17 -49.37
CA GLN A 391 21.09 18.48 -48.69
C GLN A 391 22.19 17.46 -49.02
N GLU A 392 21.88 16.16 -49.01
CA GLU A 392 22.83 15.08 -49.35
C GLU A 392 23.32 15.21 -50.80
N GLU A 393 22.42 15.45 -51.75
CA GLU A 393 22.79 15.71 -53.15
C GLU A 393 23.69 16.95 -53.29
N LEU A 394 23.39 18.01 -52.55
CA LEU A 394 24.17 19.24 -52.58
C LEU A 394 25.56 19.03 -51.96
N GLU A 395 25.67 18.21 -50.91
CA GLU A 395 26.92 17.90 -50.23
C GLU A 395 27.84 17.04 -51.09
N GLN A 396 27.30 16.06 -51.81
CA GLN A 396 28.04 15.31 -52.84
C GLN A 396 28.59 16.25 -53.93
N ARG A 397 27.75 17.14 -54.47
CA ARG A 397 28.16 18.13 -55.48
C ARG A 397 29.24 19.08 -54.95
N ILE A 398 29.16 19.51 -53.69
CA ILE A 398 30.21 20.33 -53.05
C ILE A 398 31.52 19.54 -52.92
N GLN A 399 31.47 18.25 -52.59
CA GLN A 399 32.65 17.41 -52.46
C GLN A 399 33.34 17.16 -53.82
N GLU A 400 32.57 16.86 -54.87
CA GLU A 400 33.05 16.75 -56.25
C GLU A 400 33.70 18.07 -56.73
N MET A 401 33.08 19.19 -56.40
CA MET A 401 33.59 20.51 -56.76
C MET A 401 34.87 20.87 -55.99
N LYS A 402 34.97 20.53 -54.70
CA LYS A 402 36.22 20.68 -53.91
C LYS A 402 37.36 19.85 -54.50
N ALA A 403 37.09 18.61 -54.89
CA ALA A 403 38.09 17.76 -55.54
C ALA A 403 38.53 18.35 -56.90
N SER A 404 37.60 18.92 -57.66
CA SER A 404 37.89 19.60 -58.92
C SER A 404 38.69 20.89 -58.73
N LEU A 405 38.38 21.67 -57.68
CA LEU A 405 39.13 22.87 -57.30
C LEU A 405 40.56 22.53 -56.88
N GLN A 406 40.77 21.46 -56.10
CA GLN A 406 42.11 20.98 -55.74
C GLN A 406 42.91 20.55 -56.97
N LYS A 407 42.29 19.83 -57.91
CA LYS A 407 42.94 19.47 -59.18
C LYS A 407 43.33 20.70 -60.00
N ALA A 408 42.47 21.73 -60.05
CA ALA A 408 42.76 22.99 -60.73
C ALA A 408 43.90 23.77 -60.05
N GLN A 409 43.93 23.80 -58.70
CA GLN A 409 45.02 24.42 -57.93
C GLN A 409 46.36 23.74 -58.20
N VAL A 410 46.41 22.40 -58.11
CA VAL A 410 47.62 21.62 -58.41
C VAL A 410 48.05 21.83 -59.86
N ALA A 411 47.12 21.95 -60.80
CA ALA A 411 47.43 22.23 -62.20
C ALA A 411 48.08 23.62 -62.39
N VAL A 412 47.58 24.65 -61.69
CA VAL A 412 48.18 25.99 -61.70
C VAL A 412 49.58 25.97 -61.08
N GLU A 413 49.76 25.34 -59.92
CA GLU A 413 51.06 25.22 -59.25
C GLU A 413 52.09 24.44 -60.09
N THR A 414 51.69 23.32 -60.69
CA THR A 414 52.54 22.53 -61.58
C THR A 414 52.94 23.32 -62.83
N PHE A 415 52.04 24.14 -63.36
CA PHE A 415 52.35 25.00 -64.50
C PHE A 415 53.33 26.13 -64.11
N GLU A 416 53.13 26.81 -62.98
CA GLU A 416 54.02 27.89 -62.55
C GLU A 416 55.43 27.39 -62.19
N THR A 417 55.54 26.25 -61.50
CA THR A 417 56.84 25.62 -61.20
C THR A 417 57.60 25.18 -62.46
N TRP A 418 56.90 24.69 -63.49
CA TRP A 418 57.52 24.42 -64.79
C TRP A 418 58.02 25.69 -65.47
N MET A 419 57.28 26.80 -65.38
CA MET A 419 57.70 28.09 -65.93
C MET A 419 58.94 28.68 -65.24
N GLU A 420 59.12 28.46 -63.94
CA GLU A 420 60.34 28.87 -63.22
C GLU A 420 61.59 28.14 -63.74
N GLN A 421 61.47 26.85 -64.04
CA GLN A 421 62.59 26.02 -64.53
C GLN A 421 62.98 26.29 -65.99
N GLU A 422 62.10 26.93 -66.77
CA GLU A 422 62.37 27.24 -68.18
C GLU A 422 63.53 28.23 -68.34
N GLY A 423 63.72 29.17 -67.39
CA GLY A 423 64.86 30.11 -67.41
C GLY A 423 66.21 29.42 -67.27
N ASP A 424 66.28 28.39 -66.42
CA ASP A 424 67.49 27.59 -66.21
C ASP A 424 67.80 26.71 -67.43
N TYR A 425 66.77 26.13 -68.07
CA TYR A 425 66.91 25.34 -69.29
C TYR A 425 67.55 26.14 -70.45
N GLN A 426 67.09 27.37 -70.67
CA GLN A 426 67.65 28.25 -71.72
C GLN A 426 69.11 28.60 -71.43
N THR A 427 69.45 28.82 -70.16
CA THR A 427 70.82 29.10 -69.72
C THR A 427 71.73 27.90 -69.92
N CYS A 428 71.27 26.69 -69.60
CA CYS A 428 72.00 25.44 -69.83
C CYS A 428 72.27 25.18 -71.33
N ARG A 429 71.28 25.40 -72.21
CA ARG A 429 71.47 25.23 -73.67
C ARG A 429 72.49 26.22 -74.26
N ARG A 430 72.48 27.47 -73.79
CA ARG A 430 73.46 28.48 -74.26
C ARG A 430 74.89 28.06 -73.93
N LYS A 431 75.15 27.67 -72.67
CA LYS A 431 76.46 27.16 -72.23
C LYS A 431 76.89 25.91 -72.98
N LEU A 432 75.94 25.02 -73.28
CA LEU A 432 76.22 23.80 -74.04
C LEU A 432 76.63 24.10 -75.49
N ALA A 433 76.05 25.12 -76.12
CA ALA A 433 76.48 25.57 -77.45
C ALA A 433 77.91 26.16 -77.43
N GLU A 434 78.23 26.99 -76.43
CA GLU A 434 79.57 27.58 -76.24
C GLU A 434 80.65 26.50 -76.05
N ILE A 435 80.37 25.46 -75.25
CA ILE A 435 81.31 24.35 -75.03
C ILE A 435 81.49 23.49 -76.28
N ILE A 436 80.44 23.26 -77.08
CA ILE A 436 80.56 22.53 -78.35
C ILE A 436 81.47 23.29 -79.32
N GLU A 437 81.36 24.60 -79.39
CA GLU A 437 82.22 25.44 -80.23
C GLU A 437 83.68 25.45 -79.74
N ALA A 438 83.90 25.45 -78.42
CA ALA A 438 85.24 25.32 -77.84
C ALA A 438 85.90 23.95 -78.11
N ILE A 439 85.11 22.86 -78.12
CA ILE A 439 85.58 21.51 -78.46
C ILE A 439 85.99 21.44 -79.92
N THR A 440 85.15 21.90 -80.85
CA THR A 440 85.46 21.84 -82.29
C THR A 440 86.70 22.67 -82.64
N GLY A 441 86.87 23.85 -82.01
CA GLY A 441 88.08 24.66 -82.15
C GLY A 441 89.35 24.00 -81.61
N SER A 442 89.24 23.22 -80.53
CA SER A 442 90.37 22.50 -79.91
C SER A 442 90.73 21.21 -80.67
N GLU A 443 89.75 20.47 -81.18
CA GLU A 443 89.96 19.29 -82.03
C GLU A 443 90.65 19.63 -83.36
N GLY A 444 90.31 20.79 -83.96
CA GLY A 444 90.99 21.28 -85.17
C GLY A 444 92.50 21.46 -84.97
N LYS A 445 92.90 22.12 -83.87
CA LYS A 445 94.31 22.33 -83.50
C LYS A 445 95.06 21.02 -83.20
N LYS A 446 94.37 20.04 -82.61
CA LYS A 446 94.94 18.70 -82.36
C LYS A 446 95.26 17.98 -83.68
N SER A 447 94.40 18.08 -84.68
CA SER A 447 94.60 17.41 -85.98
C SER A 447 95.85 17.92 -86.73
N GLU A 448 96.14 19.22 -86.64
CA GLU A 448 97.33 19.85 -87.25
C GLU A 448 98.64 19.39 -86.57
N LEU A 449 98.62 19.24 -85.25
CA LEU A 449 99.75 18.74 -84.46
C LEU A 449 100.02 17.25 -84.72
N THR A 450 98.99 16.40 -84.86
CA THR A 450 99.16 14.97 -85.16
C THR A 450 99.68 14.73 -86.58
N ALA A 451 99.22 15.48 -87.58
CA ALA A 451 99.74 15.38 -88.95
C ALA A 451 101.24 15.74 -89.05
N SER A 452 101.72 16.59 -88.14
CA SER A 452 103.13 16.98 -88.02
C SER A 452 104.00 15.90 -87.37
N LEU A 453 103.44 15.16 -86.39
CA LEU A 453 104.10 14.03 -85.71
C LEU A 453 104.24 12.79 -86.61
N ASP A 454 103.20 12.47 -87.40
CA ASP A 454 103.19 11.27 -88.27
C ASP A 454 104.25 11.33 -89.39
N LYS A 455 104.52 12.51 -89.94
CA LYS A 455 105.59 12.71 -90.95
C LYS A 455 106.98 12.40 -90.40
N LEU A 456 107.27 12.73 -89.15
CA LEU A 456 108.56 12.48 -88.49
C LEU A 456 108.72 11.02 -88.03
N GLN A 457 107.63 10.33 -87.68
CA GLN A 457 107.67 8.91 -87.31
C GLN A 457 107.80 7.95 -88.51
N ALA A 458 107.24 8.29 -89.67
CA ALA A 458 107.33 7.46 -90.88
C ALA A 458 108.77 7.32 -91.43
N GLU A 459 109.63 8.31 -91.21
CA GLU A 459 111.05 8.25 -91.60
C GLU A 459 111.88 7.35 -90.67
N SER A 460 111.52 7.27 -89.37
CA SER A 460 112.20 6.40 -88.40
C SER A 460 111.82 4.91 -88.54
N GLY A 461 110.64 4.59 -89.07
CA GLY A 461 110.13 3.21 -89.16
C GLY A 461 110.73 2.36 -90.30
N LYS A 462 111.18 2.98 -91.41
CA LYS A 462 111.76 2.25 -92.55
C LYS A 462 113.09 1.54 -92.21
N LEU A 463 113.82 2.01 -91.20
CA LEU A 463 115.11 1.47 -90.76
C LEU A 463 115.00 0.28 -89.78
N SER A 464 113.81 0.00 -89.21
CA SER A 464 113.62 -1.08 -88.23
C SER A 464 113.05 -2.38 -88.83
N LEU A 465 112.33 -2.30 -89.95
CA LEU A 465 111.64 -3.44 -90.59
C LEU A 465 112.55 -4.46 -91.29
N GLU A 466 113.82 -4.13 -91.55
CA GLU A 466 114.80 -5.07 -92.13
C GLU A 466 115.37 -6.06 -91.10
N ILE A 467 115.22 -5.80 -89.79
CA ILE A 467 115.84 -6.59 -88.71
C ILE A 467 114.91 -7.72 -88.20
N GLU A 468 113.58 -7.56 -88.26
CA GLU A 468 112.63 -8.53 -87.69
C GLU A 468 112.29 -9.74 -88.59
N ARG A 469 112.60 -9.71 -89.89
CA ARG A 469 112.22 -10.80 -90.82
C ARG A 469 113.00 -12.12 -90.63
N THR A 470 114.12 -12.10 -89.92
CA THR A 470 115.00 -13.28 -89.74
C THR A 470 114.73 -14.12 -88.49
N GLU A 471 113.93 -13.64 -87.51
CA GLU A 471 113.76 -14.34 -86.22
C GLU A 471 112.52 -15.26 -86.10
N SER A 472 111.51 -15.14 -86.97
CA SER A 472 110.22 -15.83 -86.78
C SER A 472 110.18 -17.28 -87.28
N ALA A 473 111.04 -17.68 -88.22
CA ALA A 473 110.96 -19.01 -88.87
C ALA A 473 111.43 -20.20 -87.99
N SER A 474 112.07 -19.96 -86.83
CA SER A 474 112.73 -21.02 -86.03
C SER A 474 111.87 -21.61 -84.89
N ARG A 475 110.72 -21.02 -84.53
CA ARG A 475 109.97 -21.41 -83.30
C ARG A 475 108.91 -22.51 -83.45
N ASP A 476 108.39 -22.79 -84.64
CA ASP A 476 107.16 -23.62 -84.77
C ASP A 476 107.38 -25.15 -84.80
N ILE A 477 108.60 -25.64 -85.03
CA ILE A 477 108.86 -27.10 -85.18
C ILE A 477 109.05 -27.82 -83.83
N ARG A 478 109.28 -27.10 -82.72
CA ARG A 478 109.65 -27.71 -81.42
C ARG A 478 108.48 -28.18 -80.54
N LYS A 479 107.21 -27.90 -80.86
CA LYS A 479 106.07 -28.15 -79.96
C LYS A 479 105.32 -29.48 -80.16
N LYS A 480 105.59 -30.26 -81.23
CA LYS A 480 104.77 -31.44 -81.59
C LYS A 480 105.34 -32.82 -81.18
N TYR A 481 106.44 -32.90 -80.43
CA TYR A 481 107.12 -34.18 -80.13
C TYR A 481 106.99 -34.69 -78.67
N ILE A 482 106.33 -33.96 -77.76
CA ILE A 482 106.40 -34.24 -76.31
C ILE A 482 105.24 -35.15 -75.80
N SER A 483 104.22 -35.45 -76.61
CA SER A 483 102.95 -36.01 -76.09
C SER A 483 102.80 -37.54 -76.05
N TYR A 484 103.76 -38.35 -76.52
CA TYR A 484 103.57 -39.82 -76.60
C TYR A 484 104.87 -40.63 -76.39
N GLN A 485 105.42 -40.65 -75.16
CA GLN A 485 106.65 -41.41 -74.91
C GLN A 485 106.58 -42.52 -73.86
N ASN A 486 105.52 -42.68 -73.04
CA ASN A 486 105.54 -43.67 -71.95
C ASN A 486 104.21 -44.42 -71.72
N ALA A 487 103.93 -45.46 -72.51
CA ALA A 487 102.90 -46.46 -72.21
C ALA A 487 103.42 -47.89 -72.50
N PRO A 488 103.21 -48.86 -71.58
CA PRO A 488 103.32 -50.31 -71.85
C PRO A 488 101.99 -51.10 -71.69
N GLU A 489 101.95 -52.34 -72.21
CA GLU A 489 100.76 -53.14 -72.64
C GLU A 489 100.30 -54.36 -71.76
N ALA A 490 99.05 -54.80 -72.04
CA ALA A 490 98.36 -56.13 -71.93
C ALA A 490 97.44 -56.40 -70.69
N GLU A 491 96.29 -57.12 -70.73
CA GLU A 491 95.66 -58.12 -71.66
C GLU A 491 94.14 -57.94 -71.90
N LEU A 492 93.59 -58.59 -72.95
CA LEU A 492 92.20 -58.58 -73.43
C LEU A 492 91.27 -59.63 -72.76
N VAL A 493 90.00 -59.24 -72.53
CA VAL A 493 88.85 -60.15 -72.37
C VAL A 493 87.72 -59.67 -73.28
N GLU A 494 87.13 -60.55 -74.09
CA GLU A 494 86.09 -60.22 -75.08
C GLU A 494 84.66 -60.21 -74.49
N GLY A 495 83.87 -59.20 -74.88
CA GLY A 495 82.42 -59.06 -74.66
C GLY A 495 81.97 -57.59 -74.57
N THR A 496 80.80 -57.22 -75.12
CA THR A 496 80.23 -55.86 -75.01
C THR A 496 79.52 -55.64 -73.67
N LEU A 497 79.58 -54.41 -73.17
CA LEU A 497 79.12 -53.96 -71.84
C LEU A 497 77.64 -54.27 -71.51
N GLU A 498 76.80 -54.53 -72.52
CA GLU A 498 75.35 -54.67 -72.37
C GLU A 498 74.89 -56.09 -71.95
N ASP A 499 75.65 -57.14 -72.28
CA ASP A 499 75.24 -58.54 -72.02
C ASP A 499 75.37 -58.97 -70.53
N LEU A 500 76.21 -58.27 -69.76
CA LEU A 500 76.45 -58.58 -68.34
C LEU A 500 75.39 -57.98 -67.40
N GLU A 501 74.64 -56.95 -67.85
CA GLU A 501 73.58 -56.34 -67.03
C GLU A 501 72.22 -57.06 -67.13
N ALA A 502 71.97 -57.80 -68.21
CA ALA A 502 70.71 -58.52 -68.41
C ALA A 502 70.55 -59.75 -67.49
N ARG A 503 71.64 -60.44 -67.17
CA ARG A 503 71.63 -61.63 -66.29
C ARG A 503 71.34 -61.34 -64.81
N LEU A 504 71.54 -60.09 -64.37
CA LEU A 504 71.38 -59.70 -62.96
C LEU A 504 69.92 -59.31 -62.62
N ARG A 505 69.12 -58.93 -63.62
CA ARG A 505 67.71 -58.50 -63.43
C ARG A 505 66.71 -59.65 -63.31
N ALA A 506 67.00 -60.82 -63.89
CA ALA A 506 66.06 -61.94 -63.92
C ALA A 506 65.93 -62.72 -62.58
N LEU A 507 66.93 -62.63 -61.70
CA LEU A 507 66.99 -63.43 -60.46
C LEU A 507 66.26 -62.81 -59.24
N LYS A 508 65.81 -61.56 -59.32
CA LYS A 508 65.19 -60.84 -58.18
C LYS A 508 63.66 -60.83 -58.15
N ALA A 509 62.99 -61.45 -59.12
CA ALA A 509 61.55 -61.26 -59.31
C ALA A 509 60.62 -62.35 -58.70
N SER A 510 61.12 -63.39 -58.02
CA SER A 510 60.28 -64.59 -57.82
C SER A 510 59.60 -64.85 -56.45
N TYR A 511 59.93 -64.26 -55.28
CA TYR A 511 59.27 -64.70 -54.01
C TYR A 511 59.21 -63.71 -52.82
N SER A 512 58.16 -62.87 -52.64
CA SER A 512 57.75 -62.38 -51.27
C SER A 512 56.48 -61.50 -51.12
N GLY A 513 55.73 -61.13 -52.16
CA GLY A 513 54.71 -60.07 -52.03
C GLY A 513 53.41 -60.37 -51.25
N GLU A 514 52.91 -61.61 -51.22
CA GLU A 514 51.50 -61.87 -50.83
C GLU A 514 51.27 -62.29 -49.37
N ILE A 515 52.27 -62.83 -48.67
CA ILE A 515 52.09 -63.35 -47.29
C ILE A 515 52.08 -62.20 -46.25
N GLU A 516 52.79 -61.10 -46.52
CA GLU A 516 52.93 -59.96 -45.59
C GLU A 516 51.67 -59.09 -45.48
N GLN A 517 50.80 -59.11 -46.51
CA GLN A 517 49.57 -58.30 -46.53
C GLN A 517 48.41 -58.92 -45.73
N LEU A 518 48.34 -60.25 -45.64
CA LEU A 518 47.27 -60.95 -44.91
C LEU A 518 47.49 -60.94 -43.38
N GLU A 519 48.73 -60.95 -42.90
CA GLU A 519 49.04 -60.83 -41.47
C GLU A 519 48.79 -59.41 -40.92
N LYS A 520 49.01 -58.38 -41.74
CA LYS A 520 48.68 -56.98 -41.40
C LYS A 520 47.17 -56.78 -41.18
N ARG A 521 46.34 -57.41 -42.01
CA ARG A 521 44.88 -57.27 -41.91
C ARG A 521 44.29 -57.94 -40.67
N LYS A 522 44.86 -59.08 -40.25
CA LYS A 522 44.44 -59.81 -39.04
C LYS A 522 44.75 -59.03 -37.76
N THR A 523 45.90 -58.38 -37.70
CA THR A 523 46.36 -57.59 -36.54
C THR A 523 45.61 -56.27 -36.39
N GLU A 524 45.21 -55.63 -37.51
CA GLU A 524 44.37 -54.42 -37.49
C GLU A 524 42.98 -54.68 -36.87
N LEU A 525 42.29 -55.74 -37.32
CA LEU A 525 40.93 -56.09 -36.85
C LEU A 525 40.88 -56.53 -35.38
N GLN A 526 41.91 -57.24 -34.89
CA GLN A 526 41.99 -57.58 -33.47
C GLN A 526 42.19 -56.33 -32.59
N SER A 527 42.92 -55.31 -33.07
CA SER A 527 43.07 -54.06 -32.32
C SER A 527 41.79 -53.21 -32.28
N GLU A 528 40.90 -53.34 -33.27
CA GLU A 528 39.62 -52.63 -33.27
C GLU A 528 38.61 -53.25 -32.29
N CYS A 529 38.52 -54.58 -32.21
CA CYS A 529 37.67 -55.26 -31.24
C CYS A 529 38.11 -54.94 -29.79
N GLU A 530 39.41 -54.97 -29.50
CA GLU A 530 39.93 -54.63 -28.17
C GLU A 530 39.72 -53.15 -27.79
N LYS A 531 39.67 -52.23 -28.77
CA LYS A 531 39.34 -50.81 -28.51
C LYS A 531 37.87 -50.63 -28.15
N LYS A 532 36.97 -51.31 -28.87
CA LYS A 532 35.53 -51.25 -28.62
C LYS A 532 35.16 -51.87 -27.25
N GLU A 533 35.79 -52.97 -26.86
CA GLU A 533 35.62 -53.56 -25.51
C GLU A 533 36.17 -52.65 -24.40
N LYS A 534 37.29 -51.94 -24.64
CA LYS A 534 37.86 -50.95 -23.71
C LYS A 534 37.02 -49.68 -23.57
N GLU A 535 36.28 -49.28 -24.60
CA GLU A 535 35.37 -48.14 -24.56
C GLU A 535 34.12 -48.43 -23.73
N ILE A 536 33.55 -49.64 -23.86
CA ILE A 536 32.39 -50.07 -23.06
C ILE A 536 32.78 -50.22 -21.58
N THR A 537 33.94 -50.80 -21.29
CA THR A 537 34.42 -50.96 -19.90
C THR A 537 34.82 -49.64 -19.23
N LYS A 538 35.23 -48.60 -19.99
CA LYS A 538 35.51 -47.26 -19.45
C LYS A 538 34.26 -46.49 -19.00
N LEU A 539 33.10 -46.82 -19.56
CA LEU A 539 31.83 -46.16 -19.23
C LEU A 539 31.22 -46.69 -17.92
N GLY A 540 31.70 -47.83 -17.41
CA GLY A 540 31.33 -48.35 -16.09
C GLY A 540 29.87 -48.81 -15.95
N LEU A 541 29.18 -49.05 -17.07
CA LEU A 541 27.76 -49.40 -17.12
C LEU A 541 27.56 -50.92 -17.01
N LEU A 542 26.55 -51.35 -16.25
CA LEU A 542 26.10 -52.73 -16.22
C LEU A 542 25.19 -53.00 -17.42
N GLU A 543 25.13 -54.25 -17.89
CA GLU A 543 24.34 -54.65 -19.07
C GLU A 543 22.82 -54.37 -18.92
N SER A 544 22.36 -54.18 -17.68
CA SER A 544 21.02 -53.73 -17.33
C SER A 544 20.73 -52.25 -17.61
N ASP A 545 21.75 -51.39 -17.64
CA ASP A 545 21.60 -49.92 -17.65
C ASP A 545 21.27 -49.37 -19.06
N TYR A 546 21.58 -50.14 -20.10
CA TYR A 546 21.35 -49.76 -21.51
C TYR A 546 20.36 -50.68 -22.25
N HIS A 547 19.82 -51.71 -21.59
CA HIS A 547 18.89 -52.66 -22.22
C HIS A 547 17.52 -52.05 -22.59
N GLY A 548 17.16 -50.89 -22.02
CA GLY A 548 15.86 -50.23 -22.22
C GLY A 548 15.92 -48.76 -22.68
N VAL A 549 17.11 -48.22 -22.96
CA VAL A 549 17.26 -46.83 -23.42
C VAL A 549 17.13 -46.80 -24.94
N VAL A 550 16.05 -46.20 -25.45
CA VAL A 550 15.90 -45.98 -26.89
C VAL A 550 16.88 -44.88 -27.31
N TYR A 551 17.87 -45.27 -28.10
CA TYR A 551 18.85 -44.37 -28.68
C TYR A 551 18.14 -43.32 -29.56
N ASP A 552 18.17 -42.06 -29.14
CA ASP A 552 17.73 -40.93 -29.95
C ASP A 552 18.97 -40.25 -30.56
N GLU A 553 19.24 -40.61 -31.81
CA GLU A 553 20.42 -40.18 -32.56
C GLU A 553 20.49 -38.65 -32.66
N GLY A 554 19.35 -37.95 -32.80
CA GLY A 554 19.32 -36.51 -33.03
C GLY A 554 19.75 -35.68 -31.82
N THR A 555 19.35 -36.06 -30.61
CA THR A 555 19.74 -35.35 -29.39
C THR A 555 21.19 -35.62 -28.99
N VAL A 556 21.66 -36.85 -29.22
CA VAL A 556 23.06 -37.23 -29.01
C VAL A 556 23.96 -36.54 -30.02
N GLU A 557 23.57 -36.46 -31.30
CA GLU A 557 24.33 -35.76 -32.34
C GLU A 557 24.41 -34.25 -32.08
N ALA A 558 23.32 -33.60 -31.65
CA ALA A 558 23.32 -32.18 -31.35
C ALA A 558 24.24 -31.83 -30.17
N ILE A 559 24.16 -32.62 -29.08
CA ILE A 559 25.00 -32.43 -27.90
C ILE A 559 26.46 -32.77 -28.22
N HIS A 560 26.73 -33.86 -28.97
CA HIS A 560 28.09 -34.19 -29.41
C HIS A 560 28.64 -33.15 -30.38
N ALA A 561 27.83 -32.59 -31.29
CA ALA A 561 28.26 -31.53 -32.19
C ALA A 561 28.66 -30.26 -31.41
N GLU A 562 27.88 -29.88 -30.40
CA GLU A 562 28.18 -28.73 -29.56
C GLU A 562 29.43 -28.96 -28.71
N ILE A 563 29.53 -30.12 -28.02
CA ILE A 563 30.72 -30.51 -27.25
C ILE A 563 31.96 -30.56 -28.14
N ASN A 564 31.87 -31.20 -29.33
CA ASN A 564 32.99 -31.27 -30.27
C ASN A 564 33.39 -29.89 -30.78
N SER A 565 32.44 -28.98 -31.00
CA SER A 565 32.74 -27.61 -31.43
C SER A 565 33.48 -26.82 -30.34
N LEU A 566 33.07 -26.96 -29.07
CA LEU A 566 33.67 -26.30 -27.93
C LEU A 566 35.03 -26.90 -27.57
N GLU A 567 35.17 -28.23 -27.64
CA GLU A 567 36.46 -28.91 -27.50
C GLU A 567 37.43 -28.53 -28.62
N ALA A 568 36.96 -28.43 -29.86
CA ALA A 568 37.79 -27.98 -30.98
C ALA A 568 38.26 -26.54 -30.78
N LEU A 569 37.38 -25.64 -30.33
CA LEU A 569 37.72 -24.25 -29.98
C LEU A 569 38.73 -24.20 -28.83
N SER A 570 38.51 -24.96 -27.76
CA SER A 570 39.41 -25.04 -26.61
C SER A 570 40.80 -25.57 -27.00
N ARG A 571 40.85 -26.67 -27.75
CA ARG A 571 42.10 -27.24 -28.28
C ARG A 571 42.83 -26.26 -29.19
N LYS A 572 42.10 -25.53 -30.04
CA LYS A 572 42.68 -24.50 -30.92
C LYS A 572 43.28 -23.35 -30.10
N ARG A 573 42.59 -22.86 -29.07
CA ARG A 573 43.09 -21.82 -28.16
C ARG A 573 44.32 -22.28 -27.38
N GLN A 574 44.32 -23.50 -26.85
CA GLN A 574 45.49 -24.08 -26.18
C GLN A 574 46.67 -24.27 -27.13
N GLN A 575 46.43 -24.60 -28.41
CA GLN A 575 47.49 -24.65 -29.42
C GLN A 575 48.05 -23.26 -29.74
N GLU A 576 47.19 -22.25 -29.86
CA GLU A 576 47.58 -20.84 -30.04
C GLU A 576 48.43 -20.36 -28.85
N GLU A 577 48.02 -20.65 -27.62
CA GLU A 577 48.76 -20.33 -26.40
C GLU A 577 50.14 -21.04 -26.37
N LYS A 578 50.17 -22.36 -26.57
CA LYS A 578 51.44 -23.12 -26.63
C LYS A 578 52.36 -22.62 -27.73
N LYS A 579 51.81 -22.17 -28.86
CA LYS A 579 52.58 -21.59 -29.95
C LYS A 579 53.14 -20.23 -29.55
N ALA A 580 52.34 -19.36 -28.96
CA ALA A 580 52.80 -18.05 -28.46
C ALA A 580 53.92 -18.19 -27.42
N VAL A 581 53.79 -19.13 -26.47
CA VAL A 581 54.83 -19.41 -25.46
C VAL A 581 56.12 -19.95 -26.10
N ARG A 582 56.01 -20.79 -27.13
CA ARG A 582 57.19 -21.25 -27.90
C ARG A 582 57.84 -20.12 -28.68
N ASP A 583 57.04 -19.27 -29.32
CA ASP A 583 57.52 -18.13 -30.10
C ASP A 583 58.24 -17.13 -29.19
N GLU A 584 57.68 -16.83 -28.00
CA GLU A 584 58.32 -16.04 -26.94
C GLU A 584 59.66 -16.64 -26.50
N GLY A 585 59.67 -17.93 -26.15
CA GLY A 585 60.90 -18.63 -25.77
C GLY A 585 61.95 -18.66 -26.88
N SER A 586 61.54 -18.78 -28.15
CA SER A 586 62.42 -18.72 -29.33
C SER A 586 63.00 -17.32 -29.55
N ALA A 587 62.22 -16.27 -29.30
CA ALA A 587 62.66 -14.89 -29.41
C ALA A 587 63.67 -14.54 -28.31
N ASP A 588 63.45 -15.01 -27.08
CA ASP A 588 64.39 -14.82 -25.96
C ASP A 588 65.70 -15.57 -26.17
N THR A 589 65.66 -16.80 -26.67
CA THR A 589 66.88 -17.55 -27.04
C THR A 589 67.61 -16.90 -28.22
N ALA A 590 66.90 -16.41 -29.24
CA ALA A 590 67.51 -15.65 -30.33
C ALA A 590 68.17 -14.35 -29.83
N ARG A 591 67.53 -13.65 -28.89
CA ARG A 591 68.09 -12.45 -28.25
C ARG A 591 69.34 -12.78 -27.44
N ALA A 592 69.31 -13.86 -26.65
CA ALA A 592 70.45 -14.33 -25.87
C ALA A 592 71.63 -14.72 -26.78
N ASN A 593 71.38 -15.50 -27.83
CA ASN A 593 72.39 -15.90 -28.81
C ASN A 593 73.00 -14.68 -29.54
N ALA A 594 72.17 -13.71 -29.93
CA ALA A 594 72.65 -12.48 -30.55
C ALA A 594 73.53 -11.66 -29.59
N LEU A 595 73.17 -11.58 -28.30
CA LEU A 595 74.00 -10.94 -27.28
C LEU A 595 75.32 -11.69 -27.01
N GLU A 596 75.32 -13.02 -27.06
CA GLU A 596 76.54 -13.83 -26.96
C GLU A 596 77.46 -13.65 -28.16
N GLU A 597 76.93 -13.61 -29.39
CA GLU A 597 77.73 -13.35 -30.60
C GLU A 597 78.35 -11.95 -30.57
N ILE A 598 77.64 -10.93 -30.08
CA ILE A 598 78.19 -9.59 -29.86
C ILE A 598 79.36 -9.61 -28.86
N LYS A 599 79.22 -10.36 -27.76
CA LYS A 599 80.29 -10.55 -26.77
C LYS A 599 81.50 -11.29 -27.36
N LYS A 600 81.30 -12.31 -28.19
CA LYS A 600 82.38 -13.05 -28.88
C LYS A 600 83.16 -12.17 -29.86
N LEU A 601 82.51 -11.17 -30.46
CA LEU A 601 83.12 -10.18 -31.35
C LEU A 601 83.89 -9.07 -30.61
N GLY A 602 83.95 -9.12 -29.27
CA GLY A 602 84.73 -8.20 -28.44
C GLY A 602 84.04 -6.88 -28.09
N ALA A 603 82.72 -6.77 -28.33
CA ALA A 603 81.92 -5.62 -27.93
C ALA A 603 81.00 -6.00 -26.75
N GLU A 604 80.93 -5.16 -25.71
CA GLU A 604 80.04 -5.42 -24.56
C GLU A 604 78.56 -5.11 -24.86
N SER A 605 78.30 -4.27 -25.86
CA SER A 605 76.96 -3.81 -26.25
C SER A 605 76.79 -3.73 -27.78
N PRO A 606 75.56 -3.90 -28.31
CA PRO A 606 75.27 -3.67 -29.72
C PRO A 606 75.64 -2.25 -30.18
N LEU A 607 75.92 -2.10 -31.48
CA LEU A 607 76.19 -0.82 -32.14
C LEU A 607 75.04 0.18 -31.94
N SER A 608 75.37 1.47 -31.93
CA SER A 608 74.39 2.55 -31.82
C SER A 608 73.48 2.58 -33.07
N PRO A 609 72.23 3.07 -32.96
CA PRO A 609 71.30 3.16 -34.10
C PRO A 609 71.84 3.90 -35.33
N GLU A 610 72.82 4.78 -35.12
CA GLU A 610 73.45 5.64 -36.14
C GLU A 610 74.51 4.87 -36.94
N ASP A 611 75.10 3.82 -36.36
CA ASP A 611 76.21 3.05 -36.94
C ASP A 611 75.76 1.77 -37.67
N ILE A 612 74.45 1.44 -37.62
CA ILE A 612 73.89 0.23 -38.25
C ILE A 612 73.66 0.48 -39.74
N LYS A 613 74.50 -0.11 -40.60
CA LYS A 613 74.34 -0.02 -42.06
C LYS A 613 73.17 -0.87 -42.57
N GLY A 614 72.36 -0.30 -43.48
CA GLY A 614 71.19 -0.95 -44.11
C GLY A 614 69.86 -0.34 -43.68
N ASP A 615 68.74 -0.98 -44.02
CA ASP A 615 67.39 -0.47 -43.75
C ASP A 615 66.93 -0.77 -42.30
N PHE A 616 67.60 -0.15 -41.32
CA PHE A 616 67.29 -0.32 -39.90
C PHE A 616 66.04 0.46 -39.48
N GLN A 617 65.83 1.67 -40.04
CA GLN A 617 64.68 2.51 -39.69
C GLN A 617 63.35 1.91 -40.12
N GLU A 618 63.23 1.36 -41.35
CA GLU A 618 61.96 0.80 -41.80
C GLU A 618 61.62 -0.51 -41.06
N ARG A 619 62.63 -1.35 -40.77
CA ARG A 619 62.45 -2.56 -39.93
C ARG A 619 61.99 -2.22 -38.52
N ARG A 620 62.61 -1.21 -37.89
CA ARG A 620 62.22 -0.73 -36.56
C ARG A 620 60.82 -0.11 -36.59
N TYR A 621 60.45 0.61 -37.64
CA TYR A 621 59.11 1.16 -37.81
C TYR A 621 58.05 0.05 -37.98
N LYS A 622 58.31 -0.98 -38.79
CA LYS A 622 57.42 -2.14 -38.97
C LYS A 622 57.20 -2.92 -37.66
N LEU A 623 58.29 -3.24 -36.94
CA LEU A 623 58.22 -3.91 -35.63
C LEU A 623 57.54 -3.03 -34.58
N SER A 624 57.82 -1.72 -34.55
CA SER A 624 57.15 -0.79 -33.65
C SER A 624 55.65 -0.75 -33.94
N ARG A 625 55.23 -0.74 -35.20
CA ARG A 625 53.81 -0.76 -35.58
C ARG A 625 53.13 -2.07 -35.17
N GLN A 626 53.80 -3.22 -35.32
CA GLN A 626 53.29 -4.52 -34.85
C GLN A 626 53.19 -4.57 -33.32
N HIS A 627 54.21 -4.08 -32.61
CA HIS A 627 54.22 -3.97 -31.16
C HIS A 627 53.10 -3.06 -30.66
N THR A 628 52.87 -1.91 -31.29
CA THR A 628 51.74 -1.03 -30.95
C THR A 628 50.39 -1.71 -31.16
N LYS A 629 50.23 -2.52 -32.22
CA LYS A 629 49.00 -3.29 -32.46
C LYS A 629 48.77 -4.36 -31.39
N LEU A 630 49.81 -5.14 -31.06
CA LEU A 630 49.72 -6.17 -30.01
C LEU A 630 49.44 -5.56 -28.64
N LEU A 631 50.05 -4.42 -28.32
CA LEU A 631 49.73 -3.66 -27.10
C LEU A 631 48.27 -3.22 -27.07
N GLN A 632 47.72 -2.72 -28.18
CA GLN A 632 46.31 -2.36 -28.27
C GLN A 632 45.38 -3.56 -28.07
N GLU A 633 45.75 -4.74 -28.60
CA GLU A 633 44.99 -5.98 -28.41
C GLU A 633 45.04 -6.48 -26.97
N ILE A 634 46.22 -6.48 -26.34
CA ILE A 634 46.39 -6.80 -24.92
C ILE A 634 45.56 -5.84 -24.07
N GLU A 635 45.63 -4.54 -24.34
CA GLU A 635 44.87 -3.54 -23.60
C GLU A 635 43.35 -3.75 -23.73
N LEU A 636 42.87 -4.13 -24.92
CA LEU A 636 41.48 -4.53 -25.16
C LEU A 636 41.07 -5.77 -24.34
N ILE A 637 41.92 -6.79 -24.28
CA ILE A 637 41.67 -8.02 -23.51
C ILE A 637 41.70 -7.73 -22.01
N SER A 638 42.69 -6.98 -21.52
CA SER A 638 42.78 -6.57 -20.12
C SER A 638 41.58 -5.72 -19.69
N ARG A 639 41.08 -4.83 -20.56
CA ARG A 639 39.82 -4.11 -20.32
C ARG A 639 38.63 -5.07 -20.17
N LYS A 640 38.51 -6.08 -21.04
CA LYS A 640 37.44 -7.09 -20.92
C LYS A 640 37.54 -7.90 -19.63
N ILE A 641 38.74 -8.31 -19.23
CA ILE A 641 38.96 -9.03 -17.96
C ILE A 641 38.60 -8.14 -16.76
N SER A 642 39.03 -6.87 -16.78
CA SER A 642 38.66 -5.90 -15.74
C SER A 642 37.14 -5.70 -15.68
N ASP A 643 36.48 -5.61 -16.84
CA ASP A 643 35.03 -5.49 -16.91
C ASP A 643 34.31 -6.70 -16.32
N TYR A 644 34.79 -7.93 -16.58
CA TYR A 644 34.21 -9.13 -15.99
C TYR A 644 34.45 -9.22 -14.48
N HIS A 645 35.63 -8.83 -13.99
CA HIS A 645 35.87 -8.73 -12.54
C HIS A 645 34.95 -7.71 -11.87
N LYS A 646 34.75 -6.54 -12.50
CA LYS A 646 33.78 -5.55 -11.99
C LYS A 646 32.36 -6.09 -11.92
N LEU A 647 31.93 -6.87 -12.91
CA LEU A 647 30.61 -7.51 -12.88
C LEU A 647 30.52 -8.54 -11.74
N MET A 648 31.59 -9.30 -11.52
CA MET A 648 31.66 -10.30 -10.43
C MET A 648 31.60 -9.63 -9.05
N GLU A 649 32.35 -8.54 -8.86
CA GLU A 649 32.27 -7.71 -7.65
C GLU A 649 30.88 -7.13 -7.46
N GLN A 650 30.26 -6.59 -8.51
CA GLN A 650 28.88 -6.09 -8.47
C GLN A 650 27.91 -7.18 -8.03
N ILE A 651 28.00 -8.39 -8.60
CA ILE A 651 27.14 -9.52 -8.22
C ILE A 651 27.38 -9.93 -6.76
N SER A 652 28.65 -10.01 -6.33
CA SER A 652 29.00 -10.37 -4.95
C SER A 652 28.51 -9.36 -3.91
N SER A 653 28.42 -8.08 -4.30
CA SER A 653 27.89 -7.02 -3.44
C SER A 653 26.39 -7.19 -3.16
N TYR A 654 25.65 -7.84 -4.06
CA TYR A 654 24.23 -8.15 -3.85
C TYR A 654 24.00 -9.44 -3.06
N SER A 655 24.95 -10.37 -3.02
CA SER A 655 24.80 -11.65 -2.33
C SER A 655 25.28 -11.66 -0.88
N ASN A 656 25.78 -10.53 -0.34
CA ASN A 656 26.34 -10.41 1.01
C ASN A 656 27.33 -11.54 1.37
N GLY A 657 28.08 -12.06 0.38
CA GLY A 657 29.04 -13.14 0.58
C GLY A 657 28.45 -14.55 0.74
N VAL A 658 27.13 -14.72 0.59
CA VAL A 658 26.47 -16.03 0.60
C VAL A 658 26.50 -16.62 -0.82
N SER A 659 27.07 -17.82 -0.96
CA SER A 659 27.10 -18.55 -2.23
C SER A 659 25.79 -19.31 -2.40
N PHE A 660 24.92 -18.82 -3.27
CA PHE A 660 23.71 -19.52 -3.69
C PHE A 660 24.02 -20.41 -4.89
N GLU A 661 23.52 -21.65 -4.88
CA GLU A 661 23.54 -22.46 -6.09
C GLU A 661 22.57 -21.86 -7.12
N PRO A 662 23.00 -21.67 -8.38
CA PRO A 662 22.10 -21.22 -9.43
C PRO A 662 20.99 -22.24 -9.63
N VAL A 663 19.78 -21.74 -9.89
CA VAL A 663 18.61 -22.57 -10.19
C VAL A 663 18.94 -23.51 -11.35
N LYS A 664 18.58 -24.80 -11.21
CA LYS A 664 18.79 -25.82 -12.27
C LYS A 664 18.23 -25.32 -13.60
N GLY A 665 19.09 -25.23 -14.61
CA GLY A 665 18.73 -24.77 -15.96
C GLY A 665 19.02 -23.31 -16.27
N PHE A 666 19.62 -22.54 -15.35
CA PHE A 666 20.03 -21.17 -15.63
C PHE A 666 21.08 -21.12 -16.75
N ARG A 667 20.81 -20.32 -17.79
CA ARG A 667 21.71 -20.08 -18.93
C ARG A 667 22.02 -18.57 -19.02
N PRO A 668 23.31 -18.17 -18.96
CA PRO A 668 23.69 -16.77 -19.18
C PRO A 668 23.30 -16.29 -20.59
N GLU A 669 22.86 -15.04 -20.70
CA GLU A 669 22.60 -14.42 -22.00
C GLU A 669 23.91 -14.04 -22.71
N GLN A 670 23.83 -13.78 -24.03
CA GLN A 670 24.98 -13.36 -24.83
C GLN A 670 25.61 -12.03 -24.34
N ASP A 671 24.78 -11.12 -23.77
CA ASP A 671 25.25 -9.89 -23.14
C ASP A 671 25.12 -9.94 -21.61
N ILE A 672 26.19 -10.44 -20.99
CA ILE A 672 26.29 -10.60 -19.53
C ILE A 672 26.21 -9.24 -18.81
N LYS A 673 26.68 -8.14 -19.43
CA LYS A 673 26.62 -6.79 -18.82
C LYS A 673 25.19 -6.28 -18.75
N ALA A 674 24.45 -6.41 -19.85
CA ALA A 674 23.04 -6.00 -19.89
C ALA A 674 22.21 -6.86 -18.92
N GLN A 675 22.42 -8.18 -18.92
CA GLN A 675 21.73 -9.10 -18.02
C GLN A 675 22.00 -8.79 -16.54
N THR A 676 23.27 -8.55 -16.17
CA THR A 676 23.65 -8.18 -14.80
C THR A 676 23.03 -6.85 -14.37
N ARG A 677 22.95 -5.87 -15.27
CA ARG A 677 22.30 -4.58 -14.99
C ARG A 677 20.81 -4.75 -14.72
N VAL A 678 20.10 -5.49 -15.55
CA VAL A 678 18.66 -5.74 -15.41
C VAL A 678 18.37 -6.50 -14.11
N LEU A 679 19.13 -7.55 -13.81
CA LEU A 679 18.99 -8.31 -12.57
C LEU A 679 19.31 -7.46 -11.33
N GLY A 680 20.36 -6.63 -11.38
CA GLY A 680 20.72 -5.73 -10.29
C GLY A 680 19.72 -4.59 -10.09
N GLU A 681 19.12 -4.05 -11.15
CA GLU A 681 18.01 -3.10 -11.09
C GLU A 681 16.74 -3.76 -10.52
N GLY A 682 16.45 -5.00 -10.94
CA GLY A 682 15.36 -5.81 -10.40
C GLY A 682 15.52 -6.08 -8.91
N TYR A 683 16.70 -6.50 -8.47
CA TYR A 683 17.03 -6.71 -7.07
C TYR A 683 16.86 -5.43 -6.25
N ARG A 684 17.45 -4.31 -6.69
CA ARG A 684 17.31 -3.01 -6.02
C ARG A 684 15.86 -2.53 -5.96
N SER A 685 15.06 -2.78 -7.01
CA SER A 685 13.64 -2.46 -7.01
C SER A 685 12.87 -3.26 -5.97
N VAL A 686 13.16 -4.56 -5.82
CA VAL A 686 12.55 -5.41 -4.79
C VAL A 686 13.04 -5.03 -3.39
N GLU A 687 14.33 -4.77 -3.22
CA GLU A 687 14.93 -4.34 -1.94
C GLU A 687 14.35 -3.00 -1.48
N THR A 688 14.24 -2.01 -2.37
CA THR A 688 13.61 -0.72 -2.06
C THR A 688 12.13 -0.86 -1.77
N LYS A 689 11.40 -1.73 -2.48
CA LYS A 689 9.99 -2.06 -2.15
C LYS A 689 9.88 -2.69 -0.77
N ASN A 690 10.72 -3.67 -0.44
CA ASN A 690 10.71 -4.33 0.86
C ASN A 690 11.05 -3.32 1.97
N ARG A 691 12.09 -2.50 1.79
CA ARG A 691 12.46 -1.47 2.75
C ARG A 691 11.39 -0.41 2.95
N THR A 692 10.77 0.07 1.86
CA THR A 692 9.65 1.03 1.98
C THR A 692 8.43 0.42 2.65
N GLN A 693 8.13 -0.86 2.41
CA GLN A 693 7.08 -1.58 3.12
C GLN A 693 7.41 -1.77 4.60
N THR A 694 8.64 -2.15 4.92
CA THR A 694 9.15 -2.26 6.30
C THR A 694 9.05 -0.92 7.02
N ASP A 695 9.53 0.16 6.43
CA ASP A 695 9.49 1.51 7.00
C ASP A 695 8.03 1.96 7.19
N ALA A 696 7.16 1.68 6.23
CA ALA A 696 5.72 1.96 6.36
C ALA A 696 5.08 1.14 7.48
N LEU A 697 5.42 -0.15 7.63
CA LEU A 697 4.92 -1.02 8.69
C LEU A 697 5.41 -0.54 10.06
N ARG A 698 6.68 -0.15 10.15
CA ARG A 698 7.31 0.38 11.37
C ARG A 698 6.71 1.73 11.75
N ASN A 699 6.48 2.62 10.79
CA ASN A 699 5.80 3.89 11.02
C ASN A 699 4.36 3.69 11.49
N LYS A 700 3.62 2.75 10.90
CA LYS A 700 2.28 2.37 11.39
C LYS A 700 2.32 1.82 12.81
N TYR A 701 3.29 0.96 13.12
CA TYR A 701 3.49 0.41 14.46
C TYR A 701 3.80 1.52 15.49
N ILE A 702 4.74 2.42 15.17
CA ILE A 702 5.09 3.56 16.03
C ILE A 702 3.89 4.50 16.20
N GLY A 703 3.14 4.77 15.12
CA GLY A 703 1.91 5.56 15.17
C GLY A 703 0.87 4.94 16.11
N MET A 704 0.56 3.65 15.92
CA MET A 704 -0.35 2.92 16.82
C MET A 704 0.14 2.94 18.27
N LYS A 705 1.43 2.72 18.49
CA LYS A 705 2.02 2.77 19.84
C LYS A 705 1.88 4.14 20.49
N ALA A 706 2.04 5.22 19.72
CA ALA A 706 1.86 6.59 20.20
C ALA A 706 0.39 6.89 20.50
N ASP A 707 -0.52 6.49 19.62
CA ASP A 707 -1.97 6.72 19.75
C ASP A 707 -2.55 6.06 21.01
N TYR A 708 -2.04 4.88 21.36
CA TYR A 708 -2.51 4.10 22.52
C TYR A 708 -1.60 4.20 23.75
N ARG A 709 -0.55 5.03 23.71
CA ARG A 709 0.33 5.25 24.85
C ARG A 709 -0.46 5.83 26.02
N GLU A 710 -0.29 5.26 27.21
CA GLU A 710 -0.92 5.69 28.48
C GLU A 710 -2.46 5.60 28.53
N ARG A 711 -3.15 5.26 27.43
CA ARG A 711 -4.62 5.08 27.41
C ARG A 711 -5.07 3.76 28.04
N ASN A 712 -4.28 2.70 27.88
CA ASN A 712 -4.58 1.39 28.43
C ASN A 712 -3.28 0.62 28.75
N THR A 713 -3.16 0.16 30.00
CA THR A 713 -2.00 -0.56 30.51
C THR A 713 -1.78 -1.91 29.81
N ASN A 714 -2.85 -2.63 29.46
CA ASN A 714 -2.78 -3.90 28.75
C ASN A 714 -2.23 -3.73 27.34
N ILE A 715 -2.69 -2.70 26.62
CA ILE A 715 -2.21 -2.37 25.27
C ILE A 715 -0.73 -1.94 25.33
N SER A 716 -0.35 -1.13 26.33
CA SER A 716 1.05 -0.73 26.53
C SER A 716 1.97 -1.93 26.78
N ASN A 717 1.52 -2.93 27.54
CA ASN A 717 2.28 -4.16 27.78
C ASN A 717 2.42 -5.02 26.52
N ILE A 718 1.40 -5.06 25.64
CA ILE A 718 1.49 -5.74 24.34
C ILE A 718 2.57 -5.10 23.46
N PHE A 719 2.60 -3.76 23.38
CA PHE A 719 3.63 -3.06 22.61
C PHE A 719 5.05 -3.29 23.16
N LYS A 720 5.23 -3.30 24.49
CA LYS A 720 6.55 -3.65 25.09
C LYS A 720 7.03 -5.05 24.69
N GLY A 721 6.12 -6.02 24.57
CA GLY A 721 6.45 -7.37 24.12
C GLY A 721 6.82 -7.45 22.64
N LEU A 722 6.20 -6.62 21.80
CA LEU A 722 6.49 -6.52 20.37
C LEU A 722 7.75 -5.71 20.07
N ASP A 723 8.11 -4.73 20.90
CA ASP A 723 9.32 -3.92 20.76
C ASP A 723 10.59 -4.79 20.75
N LEU A 724 10.66 -5.79 21.62
CA LEU A 724 11.78 -6.73 21.71
C LEU A 724 12.00 -7.54 20.42
N LEU A 725 10.94 -7.77 19.65
CA LEU A 725 11.01 -8.44 18.35
C LEU A 725 11.43 -7.43 17.29
N TRP A 726 10.83 -6.24 17.27
CA TRP A 726 11.20 -5.15 16.36
C TRP A 726 12.65 -4.69 16.45
N GLU A 727 13.29 -4.78 17.62
CA GLU A 727 14.71 -4.48 17.81
C GLU A 727 15.65 -5.53 17.20
N LYS A 728 15.16 -6.76 16.95
CA LYS A 728 15.92 -7.91 16.45
C LYS A 728 15.59 -8.31 15.01
N VAL A 729 14.67 -7.60 14.35
CA VAL A 729 14.23 -7.95 13.00
C VAL A 729 15.31 -7.53 11.99
N ASP A 730 15.97 -8.52 11.40
CA ASP A 730 16.72 -8.37 10.16
C ASP A 730 15.76 -8.44 8.94
N MET A 731 16.24 -8.11 7.74
CA MET A 731 15.44 -8.18 6.50
C MET A 731 15.31 -9.62 5.96
N ASP A 732 15.12 -10.58 6.85
CA ASP A 732 14.96 -12.00 6.56
C ASP A 732 13.50 -12.45 6.79
N TYR A 733 13.10 -13.49 6.06
CA TYR A 733 11.72 -13.98 6.10
C TYR A 733 11.31 -14.48 7.49
N ASP A 734 12.20 -15.21 8.18
CA ASP A 734 11.90 -15.85 9.45
C ASP A 734 11.61 -14.82 10.55
N SER A 735 12.39 -13.73 10.63
CA SER A 735 12.14 -12.65 11.59
C SER A 735 10.76 -12.00 11.43
N TYR A 736 10.34 -11.73 10.19
CA TYR A 736 9.01 -11.17 9.93
C TYR A 736 7.88 -12.18 10.15
N TYR A 737 8.14 -13.46 9.90
CA TYR A 737 7.19 -14.53 10.17
C TYR A 737 6.89 -14.65 11.67
N TYR A 738 7.92 -14.66 12.53
CA TYR A 738 7.74 -14.68 13.98
C TYR A 738 7.06 -13.42 14.53
N LEU A 739 7.37 -12.25 13.97
CA LEU A 739 6.68 -11.00 14.32
C LEU A 739 5.18 -11.08 13.98
N TYR A 740 4.85 -11.60 12.80
CA TYR A 740 3.46 -11.80 12.38
C TYR A 740 2.70 -12.75 13.32
N GLU A 741 3.29 -13.91 13.63
CA GLU A 741 2.68 -14.90 14.52
C GLU A 741 2.37 -14.27 15.90
N ARG A 742 3.34 -13.53 16.45
CA ARG A 742 3.18 -12.87 17.76
C ARG A 742 2.11 -11.77 17.71
N MET A 743 2.07 -10.96 16.66
CA MET A 743 1.03 -9.94 16.49
C MET A 743 -0.37 -10.57 16.36
N SER A 744 -0.50 -11.70 15.66
CA SER A 744 -1.77 -12.41 15.52
C SER A 744 -2.27 -12.91 16.87
N LEU A 745 -1.41 -13.52 17.68
CA LEU A 745 -1.77 -13.97 19.03
C LEU A 745 -2.27 -12.80 19.92
N HIS A 746 -1.63 -11.64 19.84
CA HIS A 746 -2.05 -10.46 20.60
C HIS A 746 -3.36 -9.85 20.08
N LYS A 747 -3.63 -9.93 18.78
CA LYS A 747 -4.91 -9.52 18.19
C LYS A 747 -6.08 -10.32 18.78
N ASP A 748 -5.91 -11.64 18.94
CA ASP A 748 -6.97 -12.49 19.49
C ASP A 748 -7.23 -12.18 20.97
N LYS A 749 -6.17 -11.97 21.76
CA LYS A 749 -6.30 -11.50 23.16
C LYS A 749 -7.02 -10.15 23.29
N LEU A 750 -6.77 -9.22 22.37
CA LEU A 750 -7.47 -7.93 22.36
C LEU A 750 -8.96 -8.09 22.05
N ARG A 751 -9.31 -9.05 21.18
CA ARG A 751 -10.72 -9.35 20.86
C ARG A 751 -11.47 -9.86 22.08
N GLU A 752 -10.85 -10.76 22.86
CA GLU A 752 -11.43 -11.25 24.12
C GLU A 752 -11.64 -10.12 25.14
N LEU A 753 -10.67 -9.20 25.27
CA LEU A 753 -10.80 -8.03 26.15
C LEU A 753 -11.92 -7.07 25.71
N ILE A 754 -12.08 -6.84 24.41
CA ILE A 754 -13.17 -6.01 23.88
C ILE A 754 -14.52 -6.63 24.24
N GLN A 755 -14.68 -7.93 24.02
CA GLN A 755 -15.92 -8.64 24.34
C GLN A 755 -16.26 -8.58 25.83
N LEU A 756 -15.25 -8.69 26.71
CA LEU A 756 -15.44 -8.50 28.14
C LEU A 756 -15.95 -7.09 28.48
N HIS A 757 -15.36 -6.05 27.87
CA HIS A 757 -15.77 -4.66 28.10
C HIS A 757 -17.16 -4.34 27.54
N GLU A 758 -17.54 -4.92 26.39
CA GLU A 758 -18.90 -4.79 25.83
C GLU A 758 -19.94 -5.38 26.77
N ASN A 759 -19.66 -6.55 27.34
CA ASN A 759 -20.53 -7.17 28.35
C ASN A 759 -20.65 -6.29 29.60
N GLN A 760 -19.55 -5.72 30.08
CA GLN A 760 -19.57 -4.79 31.21
C GLN A 760 -20.38 -3.52 30.91
N LEU A 761 -20.26 -2.96 29.70
CA LEU A 761 -21.02 -1.79 29.27
C LEU A 761 -22.52 -2.08 29.21
N SER A 762 -22.91 -3.21 28.63
CA SER A 762 -24.30 -3.66 28.57
C SER A 762 -24.92 -3.79 29.96
N ASN A 763 -24.18 -4.39 30.90
CA ASN A 763 -24.62 -4.48 32.29
C ASN A 763 -24.80 -3.11 32.95
N LEU A 764 -23.90 -2.15 32.70
CA LEU A 764 -24.03 -0.78 33.21
C LEU A 764 -25.24 -0.05 32.61
N GLU A 765 -25.51 -0.23 31.32
CA GLU A 765 -26.69 0.35 30.66
C GLU A 765 -27.99 -0.21 31.22
N ARG A 766 -28.03 -1.52 31.50
CA ARG A 766 -29.16 -2.16 32.18
C ARG A 766 -29.36 -1.56 33.57
N ASN A 767 -28.31 -1.51 34.39
CA ASN A 767 -28.38 -0.93 35.74
C ASN A 767 -28.85 0.53 35.72
N LYS A 768 -28.45 1.33 34.72
CA LYS A 768 -28.92 2.71 34.54
C LYS A 768 -30.43 2.76 34.27
N LYS A 769 -30.94 1.90 33.37
CA LYS A 769 -32.39 1.81 33.08
C LYS A 769 -33.17 1.41 34.32
N ASP A 770 -32.69 0.40 35.05
CA ASP A 770 -33.31 -0.07 36.29
C ASP A 770 -33.37 1.04 37.32
N MET A 771 -32.30 1.83 37.49
CA MET A 771 -32.27 2.98 38.40
C MET A 771 -33.29 4.07 38.02
N ILE A 772 -33.45 4.37 36.73
CA ILE A 772 -34.46 5.34 36.25
C ILE A 772 -35.86 4.82 36.58
N GLN A 773 -36.14 3.55 36.29
CA GLN A 773 -37.44 2.94 36.55
C GLN A 773 -37.78 2.92 38.05
N GLN A 774 -36.83 2.53 38.91
CA GLN A 774 -37.03 2.52 40.36
C GLN A 774 -37.28 3.93 40.91
N SER A 775 -36.56 4.94 40.39
CA SER A 775 -36.73 6.33 40.80
C SER A 775 -38.10 6.89 40.36
N LEU A 776 -38.56 6.52 39.16
CA LEU A 776 -39.89 6.86 38.65
C LEU A 776 -40.99 6.24 39.52
N LEU A 777 -40.89 4.93 39.81
CA LEU A 777 -41.83 4.22 40.68
C LEU A 777 -41.83 4.77 42.10
N HIS A 778 -40.68 5.24 42.60
CA HIS A 778 -40.61 5.92 43.88
C HIS A 778 -41.35 7.26 43.87
N GLY A 779 -41.16 8.10 42.85
CA GLY A 779 -41.91 9.35 42.68
C GLY A 779 -43.43 9.13 42.56
N MET A 780 -43.85 8.13 41.79
CA MET A 780 -45.26 7.75 41.62
C MET A 780 -45.91 7.30 42.93
N ARG A 781 -45.23 6.47 43.74
CA ARG A 781 -45.74 6.05 45.05
C ARG A 781 -46.01 7.25 45.98
N PHE A 782 -45.09 8.21 46.04
CA PHE A 782 -45.31 9.42 46.84
C PHE A 782 -46.43 10.30 46.29
N PHE A 783 -46.61 10.37 44.98
CA PHE A 783 -47.74 11.04 44.36
C PHE A 783 -49.07 10.43 44.83
N GLU A 784 -49.21 9.10 44.71
CA GLU A 784 -50.40 8.35 45.13
C GLU A 784 -50.66 8.48 46.64
N GLU A 785 -49.61 8.36 47.47
CA GLU A 785 -49.70 8.53 48.92
C GLU A 785 -50.25 9.92 49.31
N ILE A 786 -49.86 10.99 48.60
CA ILE A 786 -50.34 12.36 48.87
C ILE A 786 -51.77 12.56 48.36
N GLU A 787 -52.15 11.98 47.22
CA GLU A 787 -53.55 11.97 46.76
C GLU A 787 -54.45 11.25 47.78
N TRP A 788 -53.96 10.16 48.36
CA TRP A 788 -54.70 9.38 49.34
C TRP A 788 -55.03 10.19 50.62
N ILE A 789 -54.11 11.04 51.09
CA ILE A 789 -54.35 11.99 52.20
C ILE A 789 -55.51 12.95 51.85
N SER A 790 -55.48 13.47 50.62
CA SER A 790 -56.50 14.38 50.08
C SER A 790 -57.89 13.71 50.04
N ASP A 791 -57.96 12.46 49.59
CA ASP A 791 -59.20 11.68 49.47
C ASP A 791 -59.79 11.25 50.81
N HIS A 792 -58.95 10.91 51.78
CA HIS A 792 -59.39 10.53 53.13
C HIS A 792 -60.00 11.69 53.91
N SER A 793 -59.80 12.93 53.48
CA SER A 793 -60.40 14.12 54.11
C SER A 793 -61.88 14.39 53.78
N LYS A 794 -62.56 13.52 53.00
CA LYS A 794 -63.97 13.72 52.56
C LYS A 794 -65.02 13.44 53.66
N VAL A 795 -65.62 14.45 54.29
CA VAL A 795 -66.58 14.27 55.40
C VAL A 795 -68.01 14.62 54.98
N ARG A 796 -69.01 13.87 55.46
CA ARG A 796 -70.43 14.20 55.24
C ARG A 796 -70.88 15.25 56.26
N LEU A 797 -71.08 16.48 55.80
CA LEU A 797 -71.61 17.56 56.64
C LEU A 797 -73.15 17.55 56.62
N GLN A 798 -73.79 17.79 57.77
CA GLN A 798 -75.25 17.85 57.87
C GLN A 798 -75.81 18.94 56.93
N GLY A 799 -76.89 18.63 56.19
CA GLY A 799 -77.49 19.56 55.22
C GLY A 799 -76.98 19.45 53.77
N ARG A 800 -75.97 18.61 53.47
CA ARG A 800 -75.59 18.24 52.10
C ARG A 800 -75.71 16.73 51.88
N SER A 801 -76.21 16.31 50.70
CA SER A 801 -76.34 14.89 50.34
C SER A 801 -75.01 14.25 49.92
N ARG A 802 -74.00 15.05 49.55
CA ARG A 802 -72.69 14.59 49.08
C ARG A 802 -71.58 14.88 50.10
N PRO A 803 -70.62 13.96 50.28
CA PRO A 803 -69.44 14.19 51.12
C PRO A 803 -68.60 15.35 50.57
N VAL A 804 -68.09 16.19 51.47
CA VAL A 804 -67.30 17.39 51.17
C VAL A 804 -65.84 17.12 51.52
N GLN A 805 -64.94 17.42 50.59
CA GLN A 805 -63.50 17.27 50.80
C GLN A 805 -62.97 18.42 51.66
N MET A 806 -62.50 18.11 52.87
CA MET A 806 -62.02 19.11 53.81
C MET A 806 -60.63 19.62 53.44
N LEU A 807 -59.76 18.74 52.92
CA LEU A 807 -58.41 19.05 52.47
C LEU A 807 -58.26 18.61 51.01
N LYS A 808 -57.96 19.56 50.12
CA LYS A 808 -57.68 19.30 48.72
C LYS A 808 -56.24 19.69 48.40
N ILE A 809 -55.37 18.69 48.28
CA ILE A 809 -54.01 18.86 47.76
C ILE A 809 -54.11 18.74 46.24
N GLU A 810 -53.78 19.80 45.51
CA GLU A 810 -53.84 19.82 44.05
C GLU A 810 -52.49 19.41 43.49
N LEU A 811 -52.37 18.12 43.16
CA LEU A 811 -51.24 17.59 42.42
C LEU A 811 -51.59 17.61 40.92
N SER A 812 -50.81 18.33 40.13
CA SER A 812 -50.94 18.34 38.67
C SER A 812 -49.87 17.44 38.07
N LEU A 813 -50.27 16.38 37.38
CA LEU A 813 -49.38 15.57 36.56
C LEU A 813 -49.67 15.84 35.08
N ASP A 814 -48.63 16.18 34.31
CA ASP A 814 -48.78 16.46 32.88
C ASP A 814 -49.07 15.17 32.08
N SER A 815 -48.17 14.18 32.17
CA SER A 815 -48.33 12.82 31.67
C SER A 815 -47.28 11.88 32.27
N SER A 816 -47.57 10.58 32.35
CA SER A 816 -46.63 9.57 32.86
C SER A 816 -45.36 9.48 32.00
N ASP A 817 -45.48 9.66 30.69
CA ASP A 817 -44.36 9.59 29.75
C ASP A 817 -43.42 10.79 29.89
N ALA A 818 -43.98 12.00 30.10
CA ALA A 818 -43.18 13.20 30.36
C ALA A 818 -42.44 13.09 31.70
N ALA A 819 -43.08 12.55 32.74
CA ALA A 819 -42.43 12.27 34.03
C ALA A 819 -41.28 11.25 33.88
N GLY A 820 -41.45 10.24 33.03
CA GLY A 820 -40.41 9.28 32.67
C GLY A 820 -39.19 9.92 31.98
N MET A 821 -39.42 10.84 31.03
CA MET A 821 -38.33 11.57 30.37
C MET A 821 -37.59 12.50 31.34
N ARG A 822 -38.32 13.28 32.16
CA ARG A 822 -37.70 14.16 33.18
C ARG A 822 -36.87 13.36 34.19
N MET A 823 -37.37 12.20 34.61
CA MET A 823 -36.64 11.31 35.53
C MET A 823 -35.36 10.78 34.89
N LYS A 824 -35.41 10.40 33.61
CA LYS A 824 -34.22 9.98 32.86
C LYS A 824 -33.18 11.10 32.77
N GLU A 825 -33.59 12.30 32.37
CA GLU A 825 -32.70 13.47 32.28
C GLU A 825 -32.08 13.81 33.63
N TYR A 826 -32.89 13.83 34.70
CA TYR A 826 -32.42 14.09 36.05
C TYR A 826 -31.39 13.08 36.54
N ILE A 827 -31.63 11.78 36.30
CA ILE A 827 -30.69 10.72 36.67
C ILE A 827 -29.40 10.83 35.86
N GLU A 828 -29.46 11.18 34.58
CA GLU A 828 -28.28 11.46 33.76
C GLU A 828 -27.47 12.64 34.28
N GLU A 829 -28.12 13.73 34.69
CA GLU A 829 -27.46 14.85 35.36
C GLU A 829 -26.85 14.46 36.71
N CYS A 830 -27.52 13.62 37.49
CA CYS A 830 -27.00 13.12 38.76
C CYS A 830 -25.71 12.32 38.55
N ILE A 831 -25.69 11.43 37.54
CA ILE A 831 -24.50 10.67 37.17
C ILE A 831 -23.36 11.61 36.76
N LEU A 832 -23.64 12.69 36.03
CA LEU A 832 -22.64 13.69 35.65
C LEU A 832 -22.07 14.42 36.87
N LYS A 833 -22.94 14.90 37.78
CA LYS A 833 -22.53 15.58 39.02
C LYS A 833 -21.67 14.66 39.90
N VAL A 834 -22.08 13.41 40.08
CA VAL A 834 -21.30 12.41 40.84
C VAL A 834 -19.94 12.16 40.19
N ARG A 835 -19.89 12.06 38.86
CA ARG A 835 -18.64 11.88 38.11
C ARG A 835 -17.68 13.07 38.26
N GLU A 836 -18.21 14.29 38.29
CA GLU A 836 -17.40 15.50 38.55
C GLU A 836 -16.87 15.51 39.98
N GLU A 837 -17.68 15.10 40.96
CA GLU A 837 -17.25 15.02 42.36
C GLU A 837 -16.19 13.94 42.60
N THR A 838 -16.29 12.79 41.91
CA THR A 838 -15.25 11.75 41.93
C THR A 838 -13.97 12.22 41.25
N ARG A 839 -14.06 13.01 40.17
CA ARG A 839 -12.89 13.61 39.50
C ARG A 839 -12.20 14.70 40.34
N ALA A 840 -12.94 15.33 41.25
CA ALA A 840 -12.41 16.31 42.19
C ALA A 840 -11.75 15.67 43.44
N GLU A 841 -11.51 14.35 43.44
CA GLU A 841 -10.88 13.58 44.54
C GLU A 841 -11.56 13.77 45.90
N LYS A 842 -12.88 14.02 45.93
CA LYS A 842 -13.64 14.04 47.19
C LYS A 842 -13.68 12.64 47.82
N SER A 843 -13.75 12.57 49.15
CA SER A 843 -13.85 11.31 49.89
C SER A 843 -15.08 10.49 49.44
N GLU A 844 -14.97 9.15 49.42
CA GLU A 844 -16.09 8.26 49.09
C GLU A 844 -17.32 8.52 49.97
N GLU A 845 -17.14 8.93 51.22
CA GLU A 845 -18.25 9.29 52.11
C GLU A 845 -19.00 10.55 51.66
N ASP A 846 -18.28 11.54 51.11
CA ASP A 846 -18.88 12.79 50.66
C ASP A 846 -19.66 12.58 49.37
N VAL A 847 -19.13 11.76 48.46
CA VAL A 847 -19.84 11.34 47.24
C VAL A 847 -21.10 10.55 47.62
N LYS A 848 -21.03 9.62 48.58
CA LYS A 848 -22.22 8.89 49.06
C LYS A 848 -23.28 9.81 49.66
N LYS A 849 -22.88 10.83 50.45
CA LYS A 849 -23.80 11.85 50.98
C LYS A 849 -24.42 12.70 49.87
N ALA A 850 -23.64 13.06 48.85
CA ALA A 850 -24.14 13.80 47.70
C ALA A 850 -25.16 12.99 46.88
N VAL A 851 -24.86 11.71 46.62
CA VAL A 851 -25.80 10.77 45.98
C VAL A 851 -27.09 10.63 46.79
N ALA A 852 -26.99 10.43 48.10
CA ALA A 852 -28.16 10.33 48.97
C ALA A 852 -29.03 11.60 48.93
N LYS A 853 -28.40 12.77 48.81
CA LYS A 853 -29.10 14.05 48.70
C LYS A 853 -29.81 14.24 47.36
N LEU A 854 -29.17 13.82 46.27
CA LEU A 854 -29.76 13.86 44.92
C LEU A 854 -30.94 12.89 44.78
N MET A 855 -30.93 11.79 45.53
CA MET A 855 -31.96 10.75 45.51
C MET A 855 -33.02 10.90 46.62
N TYR A 856 -33.10 12.05 47.30
CA TYR A 856 -34.15 12.28 48.30
C TYR A 856 -35.56 12.19 47.68
N SER A 857 -36.49 11.59 48.42
CA SER A 857 -37.89 11.41 47.97
C SER A 857 -38.56 12.72 47.56
N ARG A 858 -38.21 13.84 48.19
CA ARG A 858 -38.69 15.18 47.81
C ARG A 858 -38.22 15.58 46.40
N GLU A 859 -36.96 15.37 46.08
CA GLU A 859 -36.42 15.73 44.75
C GLU A 859 -37.02 14.83 43.67
N LEU A 860 -37.14 13.53 43.94
CA LEU A 860 -37.76 12.60 43.01
C LEU A 860 -39.24 12.93 42.76
N LEU A 861 -39.98 13.34 43.79
CA LEU A 861 -41.37 13.82 43.65
C LEU A 861 -41.44 15.13 42.84
N ASN A 862 -40.54 16.08 43.07
CA ASN A 862 -40.48 17.33 42.32
C ASN A 862 -40.22 17.08 40.82
N VAL A 863 -39.31 16.16 40.50
CA VAL A 863 -39.00 15.75 39.12
C VAL A 863 -40.19 15.03 38.48
N TYR A 864 -40.88 14.19 39.26
CA TYR A 864 -42.09 13.49 38.81
C TYR A 864 -43.23 14.47 38.47
N LEU A 865 -43.51 15.44 39.34
CA LEU A 865 -44.56 16.46 39.15
C LEU A 865 -44.18 17.54 38.14
N GLY A 866 -42.90 17.86 37.99
CA GLY A 866 -42.41 18.94 37.13
C GLY A 866 -42.54 20.34 37.73
N ASN A 867 -43.21 20.46 38.88
CA ASN A 867 -43.43 21.70 39.60
C ASN A 867 -42.93 21.55 41.04
N SER A 868 -42.27 22.59 41.55
CA SER A 868 -41.76 22.63 42.93
C SER A 868 -42.79 23.14 43.95
N ASN A 869 -43.98 23.57 43.49
CA ASN A 869 -45.02 24.13 44.33
C ASN A 869 -46.30 23.29 44.24
N ILE A 870 -46.78 22.80 45.38
CA ILE A 870 -48.00 22.00 45.51
C ILE A 870 -49.04 22.84 46.26
N PRO A 871 -50.06 23.40 45.57
CA PRO A 871 -51.08 24.21 46.22
C PRO A 871 -52.00 23.34 47.09
N VAL A 872 -52.16 23.75 48.34
CA VAL A 872 -53.06 23.12 49.31
C VAL A 872 -54.28 24.02 49.52
N LYS A 873 -55.48 23.46 49.33
CA LYS A 873 -56.75 24.14 49.57
C LYS A 873 -57.51 23.47 50.70
N VAL A 874 -58.15 24.26 51.56
CA VAL A 874 -58.96 23.77 52.68
C VAL A 874 -60.37 24.32 52.59
N PHE A 875 -61.33 23.50 52.97
CA PHE A 875 -62.74 23.85 52.96
C PHE A 875 -63.08 24.77 54.15
N LYS A 876 -63.54 25.99 53.85
CA LYS A 876 -64.00 26.94 54.88
C LYS A 876 -65.47 26.64 55.23
N ILE A 877 -65.75 26.49 56.52
CA ILE A 877 -67.11 26.35 57.05
C ILE A 877 -67.60 27.72 57.53
N ASP A 878 -68.65 28.24 56.91
CA ASP A 878 -69.25 29.53 57.24
C ASP A 878 -70.63 29.35 57.90
N LEU A 879 -71.15 30.38 58.58
CA LEU A 879 -72.44 30.38 59.28
C LEU A 879 -73.60 30.06 58.32
N ASN A 880 -73.48 30.53 57.07
CA ASN A 880 -74.38 30.20 55.96
C ASN A 880 -73.75 29.13 55.07
N MET A 881 -74.32 27.92 55.06
CA MET A 881 -73.82 26.75 54.30
C MET A 881 -73.69 26.94 52.77
N GLN A 882 -74.32 27.97 52.21
CA GLN A 882 -74.21 28.34 50.80
C GLN A 882 -72.90 29.11 50.47
N ASN A 883 -72.31 29.78 51.46
CA ASN A 883 -71.07 30.56 51.30
C ASN A 883 -69.80 29.74 51.59
N SER A 884 -69.94 28.50 52.05
CA SER A 884 -68.82 27.60 52.33
C SER A 884 -68.13 27.16 51.03
N SER A 885 -66.85 27.55 50.87
CA SER A 885 -66.02 27.31 49.67
C SER A 885 -64.60 26.86 50.01
N LEU A 886 -63.90 26.29 49.02
CA LEU A 886 -62.48 25.94 49.12
C LEU A 886 -61.62 27.20 49.01
N LYS A 887 -60.75 27.45 50.00
CA LYS A 887 -59.75 28.52 49.98
C LYS A 887 -58.35 27.94 50.00
N THR A 888 -57.34 28.69 49.54
CA THR A 888 -55.95 28.26 49.72
C THR A 888 -55.62 28.22 51.21
N TRP A 889 -54.68 27.34 51.61
CA TRP A 889 -54.23 27.23 52.99
C TRP A 889 -53.74 28.57 53.55
N GLU A 890 -52.95 29.30 52.75
CA GLU A 890 -52.39 30.60 53.12
C GLU A 890 -53.48 31.64 53.40
N ASP A 891 -54.53 31.68 52.58
CA ASP A 891 -55.67 32.58 52.75
C ASP A 891 -56.55 32.15 53.94
N ALA A 892 -56.77 30.84 54.12
CA ALA A 892 -57.56 30.29 55.22
C ALA A 892 -56.92 30.59 56.59
N VAL A 893 -55.59 30.57 56.69
CA VAL A 893 -54.86 30.90 57.92
C VAL A 893 -54.88 32.42 58.21
N ARG A 894 -54.93 33.28 57.18
CA ARG A 894 -54.95 34.74 57.35
C ARG A 894 -56.35 35.32 57.62
N GLU A 895 -57.37 34.87 56.89
CA GLU A 895 -58.69 35.52 56.83
C GLU A 895 -59.76 34.95 57.77
N ASN A 896 -59.59 33.73 58.28
CA ASN A 896 -60.64 33.05 59.05
C ASN A 896 -60.72 33.53 60.50
N SER A 897 -61.89 33.38 61.13
CA SER A 897 -62.05 33.65 62.58
C SER A 897 -61.27 32.64 63.43
N GLY A 898 -60.96 32.97 64.69
CA GLY A 898 -60.19 32.08 65.58
C GLY A 898 -60.79 30.68 65.73
N GLY A 899 -62.13 30.58 65.69
CA GLY A 899 -62.84 29.31 65.71
C GLY A 899 -62.80 28.54 64.38
N GLU A 900 -62.96 29.23 63.26
CA GLU A 900 -62.85 28.60 61.93
C GLU A 900 -61.46 28.05 61.65
N LYS A 901 -60.40 28.75 62.09
CA LYS A 901 -59.02 28.26 61.99
C LYS A 901 -58.82 26.94 62.73
N PHE A 902 -59.43 26.81 63.90
CA PHE A 902 -59.33 25.58 64.70
C PHE A 902 -59.92 24.38 63.96
N VAL A 903 -61.11 24.52 63.36
CA VAL A 903 -61.75 23.42 62.61
C VAL A 903 -60.94 23.05 61.36
N VAL A 904 -60.33 24.04 60.69
CA VAL A 904 -59.39 23.82 59.58
C VAL A 904 -58.16 23.02 60.04
N TYR A 905 -57.47 23.44 61.10
CA TYR A 905 -56.32 22.72 61.64
C TYR A 905 -56.66 21.31 62.10
N PHE A 906 -57.81 21.16 62.77
CA PHE A 906 -58.31 19.87 63.21
C PHE A 906 -58.59 18.94 62.02
N SER A 907 -59.19 19.44 60.95
CA SER A 907 -59.47 18.65 59.75
C SER A 907 -58.19 18.13 59.07
N VAL A 908 -57.13 18.95 59.01
CA VAL A 908 -55.82 18.56 58.45
C VAL A 908 -55.11 17.56 59.37
N LEU A 909 -55.07 17.84 60.68
CA LEU A 909 -54.45 16.94 61.65
C LEU A 909 -55.15 15.57 61.65
N SER A 910 -56.48 15.55 61.66
CA SER A 910 -57.28 14.33 61.62
C SER A 910 -57.04 13.53 60.33
N ALA A 911 -56.89 14.20 59.18
CA ALA A 911 -56.57 13.53 57.91
C ALA A 911 -55.14 12.95 57.90
N LEU A 912 -54.15 13.67 58.44
CA LEU A 912 -52.76 13.18 58.55
C LEU A 912 -52.62 12.05 59.56
N MET A 913 -53.33 12.12 60.69
CA MET A 913 -53.40 11.03 61.67
C MET A 913 -54.03 9.78 61.06
N ALA A 914 -55.13 9.95 60.30
CA ALA A 914 -55.75 8.85 59.59
C ALA A 914 -54.81 8.21 58.57
N TYR A 915 -54.10 9.02 57.77
CA TYR A 915 -53.09 8.52 56.83
C TYR A 915 -51.94 7.79 57.52
N THR A 916 -51.38 8.39 58.57
CA THR A 916 -50.26 7.79 59.30
C THR A 916 -50.67 6.45 59.91
N ARG A 917 -51.89 6.40 60.48
CA ARG A 917 -52.49 5.18 61.02
C ARG A 917 -52.62 4.11 59.94
N SER A 918 -53.26 4.41 58.82
CA SER A 918 -53.43 3.44 57.74
C SER A 918 -52.09 2.93 57.19
N ARG A 919 -51.08 3.80 57.08
CA ARG A 919 -49.71 3.40 56.68
C ARG A 919 -49.01 2.50 57.72
N THR A 920 -49.17 2.80 59.02
CA THR A 920 -48.60 1.95 60.08
C THR A 920 -49.32 0.60 60.18
N LEU A 921 -50.63 0.56 59.92
CA LEU A 921 -51.44 -0.66 59.90
C LEU A 921 -51.15 -1.52 58.66
N GLU A 922 -51.01 -0.91 57.48
CA GLU A 922 -50.53 -1.61 56.27
C GLU A 922 -49.15 -2.24 56.48
N ALA A 923 -48.24 -1.52 57.16
CA ALA A 923 -46.91 -2.05 57.48
C ALA A 923 -46.95 -3.19 58.54
N ALA A 924 -48.00 -3.25 59.37
CA ALA A 924 -48.17 -4.23 60.45
C ALA A 924 -49.14 -5.37 60.10
N GLY A 925 -49.80 -5.35 58.94
CA GLY A 925 -50.73 -6.39 58.47
C GLY A 925 -52.05 -6.49 59.27
N ALA A 926 -52.44 -5.44 59.99
CA ALA A 926 -53.61 -5.44 60.87
C ALA A 926 -54.81 -4.71 60.26
N ASP A 927 -56.01 -5.11 60.68
CA ASP A 927 -57.30 -4.71 60.12
C ASP A 927 -57.65 -3.24 60.48
N GLU A 928 -57.90 -2.39 59.47
CA GLU A 928 -58.19 -0.95 59.66
C GLU A 928 -59.43 -0.70 60.54
N GLU A 929 -60.33 -1.69 60.65
CA GLU A 929 -61.60 -1.55 61.37
C GLU A 929 -61.50 -1.74 62.89
N LYS A 930 -60.34 -2.03 63.48
CA LYS A 930 -60.23 -2.28 64.94
C LYS A 930 -59.51 -1.21 65.74
N ASP A 931 -58.92 -0.21 65.09
CA ASP A 931 -58.07 0.79 65.77
C ASP A 931 -58.75 2.16 65.89
N SER A 932 -58.52 2.85 67.01
CA SER A 932 -59.11 4.15 67.33
C SER A 932 -58.06 5.09 67.91
N SER A 933 -58.15 6.37 67.57
CA SER A 933 -57.19 7.38 68.06
C SER A 933 -57.83 8.19 69.18
N VAL A 934 -57.11 8.37 70.30
CA VAL A 934 -57.59 9.24 71.39
C VAL A 934 -56.90 10.60 71.29
N LEU A 935 -57.69 11.67 71.16
CA LEU A 935 -57.20 13.04 71.19
C LEU A 935 -57.66 13.72 72.48
N VAL A 936 -56.70 14.07 73.33
CA VAL A 936 -56.94 14.83 74.56
C VAL A 936 -56.73 16.32 74.26
N MET A 937 -57.74 17.15 74.51
CA MET A 937 -57.72 18.57 74.23
C MET A 937 -58.00 19.37 75.50
N ASP A 938 -57.12 20.32 75.82
CA ASP A 938 -57.30 21.27 76.93
C ASP A 938 -57.97 22.56 76.43
N ASN A 939 -59.09 22.90 77.05
CA ASN A 939 -60.02 23.97 76.73
C ASN A 939 -60.27 24.22 75.22
N PRO A 940 -60.64 23.21 74.42
CA PRO A 940 -60.78 23.36 72.97
C PRO A 940 -61.94 24.28 72.55
N PHE A 941 -62.87 24.60 73.46
CA PHE A 941 -64.12 25.29 73.12
C PHE A 941 -64.10 26.80 73.29
N GLY A 942 -63.01 27.39 73.81
CA GLY A 942 -62.85 28.83 73.94
C GLY A 942 -63.16 29.62 72.65
N PRO A 943 -62.59 29.24 71.49
CA PRO A 943 -62.84 29.92 70.21
C PRO A 943 -64.01 29.36 69.39
N ILE A 944 -64.55 28.17 69.70
CA ILE A 944 -65.50 27.41 68.86
C ILE A 944 -66.81 27.05 69.59
N SER A 945 -67.38 27.98 70.36
CA SER A 945 -68.53 27.66 71.22
C SER A 945 -69.88 27.54 70.47
N SER A 946 -69.89 27.79 69.17
CA SER A 946 -71.06 27.81 68.30
C SER A 946 -71.33 26.47 67.62
N GLU A 947 -72.60 26.07 67.57
CA GLU A 947 -73.07 24.78 67.03
C GLU A 947 -72.66 24.52 65.58
N HIS A 948 -72.59 25.55 64.73
CA HIS A 948 -72.23 25.43 63.31
C HIS A 948 -70.74 25.02 63.08
N LEU A 949 -69.87 25.16 64.07
CA LEU A 949 -68.47 24.72 64.02
C LEU A 949 -68.23 23.41 64.80
N LEU A 950 -68.99 23.21 65.88
CA LEU A 950 -68.93 22.00 66.68
C LEU A 950 -69.41 20.77 65.91
N ASN A 951 -70.58 20.84 65.26
CA ASN A 951 -71.15 19.68 64.54
C ASN A 951 -70.19 19.13 63.46
N PRO A 952 -69.58 19.95 62.59
CA PRO A 952 -68.57 19.47 61.65
C PRO A 952 -67.35 18.83 62.31
N LEU A 953 -66.85 19.39 63.42
CA LEU A 953 -65.69 18.85 64.13
C LEU A 953 -65.94 17.43 64.64
N PHE A 954 -67.12 17.19 65.24
CA PHE A 954 -67.49 15.85 65.72
C PHE A 954 -67.76 14.86 64.58
N GLU A 955 -68.34 15.29 63.46
CA GLU A 955 -68.50 14.44 62.27
C GLU A 955 -67.14 14.04 61.67
N ILE A 956 -66.16 14.94 61.65
CA ILE A 956 -64.78 14.64 61.23
C ILE A 956 -64.15 13.61 62.18
N ALA A 957 -64.24 13.83 63.49
CA ALA A 957 -63.71 12.92 64.50
C ALA A 957 -64.36 11.52 64.41
N LYS A 958 -65.68 11.47 64.23
CA LYS A 958 -66.45 10.23 64.08
C LYS A 958 -66.08 9.47 62.82
N LYS A 959 -65.92 10.16 61.68
CA LYS A 959 -65.46 9.54 60.43
C LYS A 959 -64.09 8.87 60.61
N HIS A 960 -63.17 9.54 61.29
CA HIS A 960 -61.82 9.04 61.50
C HIS A 960 -61.66 8.16 62.74
N ARG A 961 -62.77 7.79 63.42
CA ARG A 961 -62.76 6.98 64.65
C ARG A 961 -61.81 7.55 65.70
N THR A 962 -61.88 8.87 65.89
CA THR A 962 -61.08 9.60 66.87
C THR A 962 -61.94 9.89 68.09
N GLN A 963 -61.60 9.31 69.24
CA GLN A 963 -62.20 9.62 70.52
C GLN A 963 -61.66 10.95 71.03
N LEU A 964 -62.57 11.87 71.41
CA LEU A 964 -62.20 13.19 71.92
C LEU A 964 -62.38 13.24 73.43
N ILE A 965 -61.31 13.54 74.16
CA ILE A 965 -61.35 13.85 75.60
C ILE A 965 -61.08 15.34 75.75
N CYS A 966 -62.13 16.12 76.04
CA CYS A 966 -62.03 17.56 76.12
C CYS A 966 -62.15 18.04 77.58
N LEU A 967 -61.12 18.72 78.09
CA LEU A 967 -61.16 19.40 79.38
C LEU A 967 -61.63 20.83 79.15
N SER A 968 -62.70 21.29 79.81
CA SER A 968 -63.17 22.67 79.63
C SER A 968 -63.92 23.20 80.84
N ASP A 969 -63.84 24.51 81.05
CA ASP A 969 -64.59 25.28 82.05
C ASP A 969 -65.93 25.82 81.51
N LEU A 970 -66.18 25.68 80.20
CA LEU A 970 -67.36 26.20 79.51
C LEU A 970 -68.57 25.28 79.66
N LYS A 971 -69.70 25.84 80.10
CA LYS A 971 -70.97 25.12 80.36
C LYS A 971 -72.09 25.43 79.35
N GLN A 972 -71.73 25.92 78.16
CA GLN A 972 -72.74 26.27 77.16
C GLN A 972 -73.48 25.02 76.66
N ASN A 973 -74.81 25.12 76.51
CA ASN A 973 -75.63 24.00 76.05
C ASN A 973 -75.20 23.48 74.68
N SER A 974 -74.71 24.33 73.78
CA SER A 974 -74.17 23.93 72.46
C SER A 974 -73.04 22.92 72.57
N ILE A 975 -72.13 23.07 73.55
CA ILE A 975 -70.98 22.18 73.77
C ILE A 975 -71.44 20.92 74.51
N MET A 976 -72.19 21.09 75.59
CA MET A 976 -72.72 19.99 76.40
C MET A 976 -73.62 19.05 75.58
N ASN A 977 -74.24 19.57 74.51
CA ASN A 977 -75.11 18.77 73.66
C ASN A 977 -74.36 17.78 72.76
N CYS A 978 -73.09 18.04 72.46
CA CYS A 978 -72.29 17.22 71.54
C CYS A 978 -71.63 16.00 72.22
N PHE A 979 -71.67 15.92 73.55
CA PHE A 979 -71.07 14.82 74.32
C PHE A 979 -72.14 13.93 74.95
N ASN A 980 -71.96 12.62 74.83
CA ASN A 980 -72.83 11.62 75.47
C ASN A 980 -72.50 11.43 76.96
N LEU A 981 -71.23 11.63 77.32
CA LEU A 981 -70.68 11.44 78.67
C LEU A 981 -69.96 12.71 79.11
N ILE A 982 -70.37 13.28 80.24
CA ILE A 982 -69.80 14.52 80.77
C ILE A 982 -69.54 14.38 82.27
N TYR A 983 -68.30 14.66 82.67
CA TYR A 983 -67.87 14.70 84.06
C TYR A 983 -67.76 16.15 84.52
N MET A 984 -68.53 16.54 85.54
CA MET A 984 -68.57 17.90 86.04
C MET A 984 -68.18 17.97 87.52
N LEU A 985 -67.23 18.87 87.82
CA LEU A 985 -66.88 19.25 89.18
C LEU A 985 -67.65 20.52 89.55
N LYS A 986 -68.53 20.43 90.54
CA LYS A 986 -69.26 21.58 91.10
C LYS A 986 -68.76 21.89 92.50
N VAL A 987 -68.33 23.13 92.70
CA VAL A 987 -68.12 23.66 94.05
C VAL A 987 -69.50 23.89 94.67
N ARG A 988 -69.77 23.25 95.80
CA ARG A 988 -70.96 23.51 96.61
C ARG A 988 -70.53 24.03 97.97
N THR A 989 -71.21 25.05 98.46
CA THR A 989 -71.08 25.54 99.83
C THR A 989 -71.88 24.61 100.76
N SER A 990 -71.26 24.16 101.85
CA SER A 990 -71.97 23.40 102.89
C SER A 990 -73.15 24.21 103.43
N ALA A 991 -74.30 23.56 103.66
CA ALA A 991 -75.46 24.21 104.29
C ALA A 991 -75.20 24.62 105.75
N ILE A 992 -74.14 24.10 106.35
CA ILE A 992 -73.70 24.40 107.72
C ILE A 992 -72.19 24.65 107.64
N GLY A 993 -71.79 25.93 107.53
CA GLY A 993 -70.39 26.39 107.55
C GLY A 993 -69.87 26.94 106.22
N SER A 994 -68.94 27.90 106.28
CA SER A 994 -68.29 28.58 105.14
C SER A 994 -67.32 27.70 104.33
N ASN A 995 -67.44 26.38 104.44
CA ASN A 995 -66.57 25.44 103.76
C ASN A 995 -67.17 25.07 102.40
N GLU A 996 -66.38 25.30 101.36
CA GLU A 996 -66.66 24.85 100.00
C GLU A 996 -66.14 23.42 99.81
N TYR A 997 -66.96 22.55 99.22
CA TYR A 997 -66.55 21.20 98.87
C TYR A 997 -66.82 20.94 97.38
N LEU A 998 -65.97 20.14 96.76
CA LEU A 998 -66.13 19.71 95.37
C LEU A 998 -67.06 18.49 95.33
N LYS A 999 -68.17 18.62 94.61
CA LYS A 999 -69.06 17.52 94.27
C LYS A 999 -68.81 17.11 92.83
N PHE A 1000 -68.49 15.84 92.65
CA PHE A 1000 -68.45 15.20 91.33
C PHE A 1000 -69.88 14.86 90.89
N GLU A 1001 -70.27 15.29 89.69
CA GLU A 1001 -71.52 14.93 89.05
C GLU A 1001 -71.22 14.35 87.66
N GLU A 1002 -71.77 13.18 87.38
CA GLU A 1002 -71.72 12.52 86.07
C GLU A 1002 -73.06 12.77 85.36
N LEU A 1003 -73.00 13.17 84.09
CA LEU A 1003 -74.16 13.38 83.24
C LEU A 1003 -74.04 12.49 82.00
N ILE A 1004 -74.95 11.53 81.90
CA ILE A 1004 -75.10 10.61 80.77
C ILE A 1004 -76.35 11.02 80.00
N ARG A 1005 -76.24 11.30 78.69
CA ARG A 1005 -77.37 11.73 77.86
C ARG A 1005 -78.13 10.57 77.21
N ASP A 1006 -77.42 9.54 76.78
CA ASP A 1006 -77.99 8.34 76.14
C ASP A 1006 -77.30 7.09 76.67
N GLU A 1007 -78.01 6.31 77.49
CA GLU A 1007 -77.47 5.08 78.12
C GLU A 1007 -77.24 3.95 77.12
N ASN A 1008 -77.95 3.94 75.98
CA ASN A 1008 -77.83 2.88 74.97
C ASN A 1008 -76.65 3.10 74.01
N ALA A 1009 -76.10 4.31 73.98
CA ALA A 1009 -75.03 4.71 73.07
C ALA A 1009 -73.62 4.65 73.70
N ILE A 1010 -73.50 4.33 75.00
CA ILE A 1010 -72.24 4.32 75.75
C ILE A 1010 -71.79 2.88 76.00
N GLN A 1011 -70.57 2.55 75.59
CA GLN A 1011 -69.96 1.24 75.90
C GLN A 1011 -69.31 1.29 77.30
N ASN A 1012 -69.25 0.15 78.02
CA ASN A 1012 -68.81 0.13 79.44
C ASN A 1012 -67.35 0.61 79.64
N ASP A 1013 -66.53 0.46 78.61
CA ASP A 1013 -65.13 0.88 78.48
C ASP A 1013 -64.94 2.38 78.20
N GLU A 1014 -66.02 3.13 77.91
CA GLU A 1014 -65.97 4.59 77.75
C GLU A 1014 -66.09 5.35 79.09
N LYS A 1015 -66.38 4.65 80.20
CA LYS A 1015 -66.52 5.25 81.54
C LYS A 1015 -65.17 5.31 82.27
N LEU A 1016 -64.95 6.38 83.03
CA LEU A 1016 -63.80 6.49 83.93
C LEU A 1016 -63.91 5.48 85.09
N GLU A 1017 -63.18 4.36 85.00
CA GLU A 1017 -63.17 3.33 86.06
C GLU A 1017 -62.57 3.81 87.39
N LYS A 1018 -61.66 4.81 87.37
CA LYS A 1018 -61.04 5.41 88.57
C LYS A 1018 -60.76 6.90 88.40
N ALA A 1019 -61.48 7.74 89.14
CA ALA A 1019 -61.12 9.15 89.37
C ALA A 1019 -60.56 9.33 90.79
N ILE A 1020 -59.25 9.50 90.94
CA ILE A 1020 -58.60 9.71 92.24
C ILE A 1020 -58.27 11.20 92.41
N PHE A 1021 -59.00 11.87 93.31
CA PHE A 1021 -58.67 13.23 93.74
C PHE A 1021 -57.60 13.18 94.83
N ARG A 1022 -56.35 13.55 94.50
CA ARG A 1022 -55.33 13.84 95.51
C ARG A 1022 -55.49 15.29 95.96
N VAL A 1023 -56.27 15.51 97.02
CA VAL A 1023 -56.17 16.73 97.81
C VAL A 1023 -54.88 16.60 98.62
N SER A 1024 -53.82 17.28 98.20
CA SER A 1024 -52.65 17.48 99.06
C SER A 1024 -53.15 18.13 100.34
N GLU A 1025 -52.81 17.55 101.49
CA GLU A 1025 -53.16 18.07 102.81
C GLU A 1025 -52.95 19.59 102.89
N ALA A 1026 -53.95 20.27 103.42
CA ALA A 1026 -54.01 21.70 103.60
C ALA A 1026 -52.68 22.27 104.18
N LYS A 1027 -51.99 23.10 103.39
CA LYS A 1027 -51.21 24.20 103.94
C LYS A 1027 -52.09 25.44 103.90
N GLN A 1028 -52.55 25.82 105.08
CA GLN A 1028 -53.22 27.09 105.38
C GLN A 1028 -52.29 28.23 104.92
N ILE A 1029 -52.69 28.98 103.89
CA ILE A 1029 -52.07 30.27 103.56
C ILE A 1029 -52.98 31.33 104.19
N ASN A 1030 -52.44 32.01 105.20
CA ASN A 1030 -53.05 33.23 105.72
C ASN A 1030 -52.99 34.31 104.63
N LEU A 1031 -54.14 34.90 104.29
CA LEU A 1031 -54.17 36.18 103.60
C LEU A 1031 -53.62 37.23 104.56
N PHE A 1032 -52.32 37.50 104.48
CA PHE A 1032 -51.59 38.75 104.73
C PHE A 1032 -50.11 38.37 104.85
N ASP A 1033 -49.53 37.97 103.71
CA ASP A 1033 -48.15 38.19 103.29
C ASP A 1033 -48.11 38.19 101.75
#